data_AF-A0A9D9NAJ6-F1
#
_entry.id   AF-A0A9D9NAJ6-F1
#
_cell.length_a   1.000
_cell.length_b   1.000
_cell.length_c   1.000
_cell.angle_alpha   90.00
_cell.angle_beta   90.00
_cell.angle_gamma   90.00
#
_symmetry.space_group_name_H-M   'P 1'
#
loop_
_entity.id
_entity.type
_entity.pdbx_description
1 polymer ?
#
loop_
_entity_poly.entity_id
_entity_poly.type
_entity_poly.pdbx_seq_one_letter_code
_entity_poly.pdbx_strand_id
1 'polypeptide(L)'
;MKKILIAALAVFAGTLALQAREVTGSVKCGKEKLAGVVVTDGKSFTVTEKNGRFRMDIAEDADFVYVVTPGGYTAPFDGGTPVFYLPAEGQKKFDFQLVRTSDSKDYDIVAIADPQTLHKKHFAKFERTGLPDLYNTVENCKAENPTVGITLGDICWDSMEMYPAYRKAIAKTGIPFYPVIGNHDHQKDLQGDHNTSSAYRETFGPENYAFGIGDDYVIVLDNIIYDTQKKYVEGYADNVLAWVKGLLEYIPETSHLFIAQHAPFIYWFKDYSYAENGEELLDMLEGRQVTFLSGHTHINNNFNIATGIRECNVAAICGTWWIADHCNDGTPGGYKVFEMRDGNLSWYYKSVGHDKDFQVEIFEPGQSQLHPNGVIANVWDYDKSWTVEWFQDGKPMGKMEQVLDYSPIFTRELNAVYADRGKKTPEYKKPRPNIHYFLAEPDQYAKTVTVVVKAGDGRQWKYDVDMRGYVDVQAHRGGAGLMPENTVSSMKNALDLGVNTLELDLQISADGQVVVSHDAFMHSRYATRPDGSAVQPGDPKEYIYTMPYDSVAMYDTGIRESTVWPGKACVPEHKPLADDLIDFTENYAREHGMTMPRYNIEIKSKVGKTEGKNWPEYHEFVDKCVELLLSKNLGDRLVVQSFDVRALNYMHQKYPQLILSYLVAEKDKDFEAYMSLLDFTPQWLSPHYTNTDADLCKKAWDKGMKIVPWTADKPEDIQRLVDLKVDAIISNYPDRVLKITRGF
;
A
#
# COMPACT_ATOMS: atom_id res chain seq x y z
N MET A 1 -40.43 -65.35 -44.82
CA MET A 1 -39.89 -66.41 -43.93
C MET A 1 -38.99 -65.70 -42.91
N LYS A 2 -39.33 -65.67 -41.61
CA LYS A 2 -38.72 -66.50 -40.53
C LYS A 2 -37.18 -66.46 -40.58
N LYS A 3 -36.38 -66.18 -39.53
CA LYS A 3 -36.56 -66.21 -38.06
C LYS A 3 -35.20 -65.86 -37.38
N ILE A 4 -35.25 -65.23 -36.18
CA ILE A 4 -34.43 -65.45 -34.94
C ILE A 4 -32.93 -65.00 -34.96
N LEU A 5 -32.25 -64.43 -33.95
CA LEU A 5 -32.37 -63.90 -32.55
C LEU A 5 -30.97 -64.08 -31.88
N ILE A 6 -30.70 -63.40 -30.74
CA ILE A 6 -29.63 -63.62 -29.70
C ILE A 6 -28.32 -62.81 -29.93
N ALA A 7 -27.76 -62.04 -28.99
CA ALA A 7 -28.14 -61.65 -27.62
C ALA A 7 -27.40 -60.37 -27.16
N ALA A 8 -27.96 -59.79 -26.10
CA ALA A 8 -27.56 -58.57 -25.40
C ALA A 8 -26.33 -58.72 -24.49
N LEU A 9 -25.63 -57.60 -24.31
CA LEU A 9 -24.85 -57.28 -23.11
C LEU A 9 -25.01 -55.77 -22.86
N ALA A 10 -26.08 -55.43 -22.14
CA ALA A 10 -26.28 -54.11 -21.56
C ALA A 10 -25.55 -54.09 -20.21
N VAL A 11 -24.44 -53.37 -20.15
CA VAL A 11 -23.81 -53.01 -18.87
C VAL A 11 -24.70 -51.95 -18.23
N PHE A 12 -25.39 -52.33 -17.16
CA PHE A 12 -26.09 -51.41 -16.27
C PHE A 12 -25.02 -50.58 -15.54
N ALA A 13 -24.74 -49.38 -16.03
CA ALA A 13 -24.16 -48.33 -15.20
C ALA A 13 -25.31 -47.72 -14.40
N GLY A 14 -25.64 -48.35 -13.27
CA GLY A 14 -26.50 -47.73 -12.28
C GLY A 14 -25.76 -46.56 -11.66
N THR A 15 -26.05 -45.34 -12.13
CA THR A 15 -25.87 -44.16 -11.29
C THR A 15 -26.77 -44.36 -10.07
N LEU A 16 -26.16 -44.46 -8.89
CA LEU A 16 -26.86 -44.29 -7.63
C LEU A 16 -27.49 -42.90 -7.67
N ALA A 17 -28.76 -42.82 -8.09
CA ALA A 17 -29.59 -41.67 -7.78
C ALA A 17 -29.62 -41.60 -6.26
N LEU A 18 -28.96 -40.59 -5.68
CA LEU A 18 -29.17 -40.21 -4.28
C LEU A 18 -30.68 -40.18 -4.08
N GLN A 19 -31.19 -41.05 -3.21
CA GLN A 19 -32.60 -41.03 -2.86
C GLN A 19 -32.89 -39.65 -2.24
N ALA A 20 -34.04 -39.08 -2.57
CA ALA A 20 -34.55 -37.87 -1.95
C ALA A 20 -35.74 -38.25 -1.06
N ARG A 21 -35.97 -37.50 0.01
CA ARG A 21 -37.06 -37.76 0.95
C ARG A 21 -38.01 -36.57 1.05
N GLU A 22 -39.31 -36.86 1.00
CA GLU A 22 -40.34 -35.84 1.13
C GLU A 22 -40.38 -35.31 2.58
N VAL A 23 -40.33 -34.00 2.71
CA VAL A 23 -40.48 -33.28 3.97
C VAL A 23 -41.55 -32.20 3.84
N THR A 24 -42.08 -31.76 4.98
CA THR A 24 -43.10 -30.71 5.02
C THR A 24 -42.77 -29.69 6.08
N GLY A 25 -43.38 -28.53 6.02
CA GLY A 25 -43.10 -27.50 7.01
C GLY A 25 -44.01 -26.29 6.91
N SER A 26 -43.69 -25.28 7.71
CA SER A 26 -44.35 -23.99 7.64
C SER A 26 -43.44 -22.84 8.04
N VAL A 27 -43.71 -21.65 7.51
CA VAL A 27 -43.03 -20.39 7.88
C VAL A 27 -44.08 -19.39 8.36
N LYS A 28 -43.84 -18.78 9.52
CA LYS A 28 -44.77 -17.86 10.18
C LYS A 28 -44.08 -16.74 10.94
N CYS A 29 -44.79 -15.63 11.16
CA CYS A 29 -44.42 -14.55 12.07
C CYS A 29 -45.53 -14.37 13.13
N GLY A 30 -45.27 -14.74 14.39
CA GLY A 30 -46.32 -14.90 15.39
C GLY A 30 -47.46 -15.82 14.93
N LYS A 31 -48.63 -15.23 14.66
CA LYS A 31 -49.82 -15.94 14.11
C LYS A 31 -49.96 -15.81 12.60
N GLU A 32 -49.21 -14.92 11.97
CA GLU A 32 -49.20 -14.68 10.53
C GLU A 32 -48.51 -15.83 9.81
N LYS A 33 -49.12 -16.31 8.71
CA LYS A 33 -48.56 -17.35 7.85
C LYS A 33 -47.92 -16.67 6.65
N LEU A 34 -46.62 -16.90 6.43
CA LEU A 34 -45.86 -16.18 5.41
C LEU A 34 -45.83 -16.98 4.13
N ALA A 35 -46.29 -16.40 3.03
CA ALA A 35 -46.32 -17.00 1.71
C ALA A 35 -45.13 -16.53 0.87
N GLY A 36 -44.72 -17.34 -0.11
CA GLY A 36 -43.63 -16.98 -1.03
C GLY A 36 -42.24 -17.00 -0.41
N VAL A 37 -42.08 -17.40 0.85
CA VAL A 37 -40.77 -17.59 1.49
C VAL A 37 -40.07 -18.77 0.84
N VAL A 38 -38.86 -18.55 0.33
CA VAL A 38 -38.01 -19.57 -0.28
C VAL A 38 -37.46 -20.49 0.80
N VAL A 39 -37.54 -21.79 0.56
CA VAL A 39 -37.03 -22.86 1.43
C VAL A 39 -36.09 -23.74 0.62
N THR A 40 -34.95 -24.11 1.19
CA THR A 40 -33.92 -24.90 0.53
C THR A 40 -33.26 -25.89 1.49
N ASP A 41 -32.67 -26.94 0.95
CA ASP A 41 -31.77 -27.88 1.63
C ASP A 41 -30.30 -27.73 1.19
N GLY A 42 -30.00 -26.70 0.38
CA GLY A 42 -28.69 -26.50 -0.24
C GLY A 42 -28.52 -27.13 -1.63
N LYS A 43 -29.49 -27.91 -2.13
CA LYS A 43 -29.45 -28.48 -3.49
C LYS A 43 -30.73 -28.23 -4.28
N SER A 44 -31.86 -28.19 -3.60
CA SER A 44 -33.19 -27.96 -4.17
C SER A 44 -33.81 -26.70 -3.53
N PHE A 45 -34.84 -26.16 -4.18
CA PHE A 45 -35.56 -24.97 -3.70
C PHE A 45 -37.07 -25.17 -3.86
N THR A 46 -37.85 -24.56 -2.95
CA THR A 46 -39.30 -24.44 -3.04
C THR A 46 -39.76 -23.13 -2.41
N VAL A 47 -41.04 -22.80 -2.51
CA VAL A 47 -41.64 -21.65 -1.84
C VAL A 47 -42.83 -22.05 -1.00
N THR A 48 -43.07 -21.31 0.08
CA THR A 48 -44.28 -21.48 0.88
C THR A 48 -45.54 -21.06 0.13
N GLU A 49 -46.60 -21.84 0.29
CA GLU A 49 -47.94 -21.52 -0.21
C GLU A 49 -48.57 -20.35 0.55
N LYS A 50 -49.74 -19.87 0.08
CA LYS A 50 -50.54 -18.83 0.75
C LYS A 50 -50.87 -19.10 2.22
N ASN A 51 -50.89 -20.37 2.62
CA ASN A 51 -51.15 -20.80 3.99
C ASN A 51 -49.87 -20.91 4.85
N GLY A 52 -48.73 -20.48 4.30
CA GLY A 52 -47.40 -20.52 4.90
C GLY A 52 -46.77 -21.91 4.98
N ARG A 53 -47.35 -22.93 4.35
CA ARG A 53 -46.82 -24.30 4.35
C ARG A 53 -45.97 -24.55 3.11
N PHE A 54 -45.04 -25.48 3.21
CA PHE A 54 -44.29 -25.99 2.08
C PHE A 54 -44.18 -27.51 2.12
N ARG A 55 -43.84 -28.08 0.96
CA ARG A 55 -43.47 -29.47 0.76
C ARG A 55 -42.29 -29.50 -0.22
N MET A 56 -41.35 -30.38 0.03
CA MET A 56 -40.10 -30.46 -0.71
C MET A 56 -39.51 -31.86 -0.61
N ASP A 57 -38.87 -32.34 -1.67
CA ASP A 57 -37.98 -33.48 -1.60
C ASP A 57 -36.57 -32.97 -1.32
N ILE A 58 -36.01 -33.35 -0.17
CA ILE A 58 -34.65 -32.96 0.21
C ILE A 58 -33.69 -34.12 -0.03
N ALA A 59 -32.43 -33.81 -0.32
CA ALA A 59 -31.38 -34.80 -0.46
C ALA A 59 -31.17 -35.56 0.86
N GLU A 60 -30.89 -36.86 0.78
CA GLU A 60 -30.63 -37.69 1.98
C GLU A 60 -29.37 -37.25 2.72
N ASP A 61 -28.41 -36.63 2.04
CA ASP A 61 -27.19 -36.05 2.60
C ASP A 61 -27.30 -34.55 2.91
N ALA A 62 -28.51 -33.98 2.94
CA ALA A 62 -28.71 -32.60 3.37
C ALA A 62 -28.38 -32.47 4.86
N ASP A 63 -27.56 -31.47 5.21
CA ASP A 63 -27.29 -31.12 6.62
C ASP A 63 -28.44 -30.35 7.25
N PHE A 64 -29.09 -29.49 6.47
CA PHE A 64 -30.10 -28.55 6.95
C PHE A 64 -31.27 -28.42 5.98
N VAL A 65 -32.42 -28.01 6.52
CA VAL A 65 -33.45 -27.30 5.77
C VAL A 65 -33.51 -25.88 6.32
N TYR A 66 -33.52 -24.88 5.45
CA TYR A 66 -33.42 -23.48 5.84
C TYR A 66 -34.17 -22.55 4.90
N VAL A 67 -34.39 -21.32 5.34
CA VAL A 67 -35.19 -20.33 4.64
C VAL A 67 -34.38 -19.11 4.24
N VAL A 68 -34.69 -18.54 3.07
CA VAL A 68 -34.27 -17.18 2.71
C VAL A 68 -35.29 -16.24 3.33
N THR A 69 -34.91 -15.54 4.41
CA THR A 69 -35.86 -14.66 5.09
C THR A 69 -36.24 -13.50 4.17
N PRO A 70 -37.53 -13.21 3.96
CA PRO A 70 -37.95 -12.12 3.09
C PRO A 70 -37.63 -10.75 3.71
N GLY A 71 -37.55 -9.72 2.87
CA GLY A 71 -37.44 -8.33 3.32
C GLY A 71 -38.48 -7.99 4.40
N GLY A 72 -38.02 -7.34 5.46
CA GLY A 72 -38.83 -6.99 6.63
C GLY A 72 -39.04 -8.10 7.67
N TYR A 73 -38.36 -9.24 7.49
CA TYR A 73 -38.33 -10.33 8.47
C TYR A 73 -36.90 -10.81 8.69
N THR A 74 -36.63 -11.33 9.89
CA THR A 74 -35.39 -12.04 10.23
C THR A 74 -35.71 -13.28 11.05
N ALA A 75 -34.78 -14.24 11.11
CA ALA A 75 -34.88 -15.37 12.01
C ALA A 75 -34.45 -14.96 13.43
N PRO A 76 -34.84 -15.68 14.49
CA PRO A 76 -34.42 -15.39 15.85
C PRO A 76 -32.89 -15.35 15.96
N PHE A 77 -32.36 -14.32 16.62
CA PHE A 77 -30.93 -14.02 16.68
C PHE A 77 -30.45 -13.69 18.11
N ASP A 78 -31.06 -14.25 19.16
CA ASP A 78 -30.69 -13.96 20.56
C ASP A 78 -29.19 -14.20 20.87
N GLY A 79 -28.55 -15.09 20.11
CA GLY A 79 -27.10 -15.35 20.16
C GLY A 79 -26.25 -14.43 19.27
N GLY A 80 -26.82 -13.34 18.74
CA GLY A 80 -26.21 -12.41 17.80
C GLY A 80 -26.32 -12.81 16.33
N THR A 81 -26.32 -14.12 16.05
CA THR A 81 -26.42 -14.66 14.69
C THR A 81 -27.81 -15.26 14.44
N PRO A 82 -28.48 -14.94 13.30
CA PRO A 82 -29.80 -15.50 12.99
C PRO A 82 -29.80 -17.01 12.79
N VAL A 83 -30.81 -17.70 13.32
CA VAL A 83 -30.99 -19.15 13.18
C VAL A 83 -32.15 -19.42 12.22
N PHE A 84 -31.87 -19.30 10.92
CA PHE A 84 -32.82 -19.51 9.81
C PHE A 84 -32.85 -20.95 9.29
N TYR A 85 -32.17 -21.88 9.98
CA TYR A 85 -31.96 -23.27 9.58
C TYR A 85 -32.38 -24.25 10.68
N LEU A 86 -32.69 -25.48 10.27
CA LEU A 86 -32.98 -26.61 11.15
C LEU A 86 -32.21 -27.85 10.66
N PRO A 87 -31.55 -28.62 11.55
CA PRO A 87 -30.84 -29.85 11.16
C PRO A 87 -31.77 -30.83 10.45
N ALA A 88 -31.34 -31.38 9.32
CA ALA A 88 -32.16 -32.27 8.53
C ALA A 88 -32.19 -33.69 9.12
N GLU A 89 -31.08 -34.18 9.69
CA GLU A 89 -30.94 -35.57 10.15
C GLU A 89 -32.13 -36.04 10.99
N GLY A 90 -32.78 -37.13 10.56
CA GLY A 90 -33.91 -37.75 11.26
C GLY A 90 -35.22 -36.94 11.27
N GLN A 91 -35.27 -35.73 10.72
CA GLN A 91 -36.45 -34.87 10.74
C GLN A 91 -37.31 -34.99 9.47
N LYS A 92 -38.64 -34.95 9.61
CA LYS A 92 -39.60 -34.90 8.47
C LYS A 92 -40.43 -33.63 8.40
N LYS A 93 -40.31 -32.78 9.43
CA LYS A 93 -41.13 -31.59 9.60
C LYS A 93 -40.27 -30.41 10.04
N PHE A 94 -40.36 -29.30 9.32
CA PHE A 94 -39.52 -28.12 9.51
C PHE A 94 -40.39 -26.87 9.63
N ASP A 95 -40.57 -26.38 10.85
CA ASP A 95 -41.40 -25.19 11.13
C ASP A 95 -40.51 -24.02 11.55
N PHE A 96 -40.54 -22.93 10.77
CA PHE A 96 -39.76 -21.72 10.99
C PHE A 96 -40.61 -20.60 11.59
N GLN A 97 -40.08 -19.95 12.62
CA GLN A 97 -40.70 -18.81 13.29
C GLN A 97 -39.83 -17.58 13.05
N LEU A 98 -40.27 -16.68 12.17
CA LEU A 98 -39.60 -15.42 11.91
C LEU A 98 -40.07 -14.32 12.87
N VAL A 99 -39.26 -13.27 12.92
CA VAL A 99 -39.50 -12.02 13.64
C VAL A 99 -39.60 -10.91 12.61
N ARG A 100 -40.60 -10.04 12.75
CA ARG A 100 -40.77 -8.85 11.90
C ARG A 100 -39.73 -7.80 12.29
N THR A 101 -39.04 -7.22 11.31
CA THR A 101 -38.02 -6.19 11.53
C THR A 101 -38.56 -4.81 11.16
N SER A 102 -38.77 -4.53 9.88
CA SER A 102 -39.22 -3.23 9.39
C SER A 102 -39.84 -3.34 7.99
N ASP A 103 -40.73 -2.42 7.63
CA ASP A 103 -41.25 -2.29 6.26
C ASP A 103 -40.47 -1.26 5.43
N SER A 104 -39.38 -0.69 5.98
CA SER A 104 -38.54 0.29 5.30
C SER A 104 -37.78 -0.35 4.13
N LYS A 105 -37.65 0.42 3.06
CA LYS A 105 -36.76 0.11 1.92
C LYS A 105 -35.34 0.62 2.14
N ASP A 106 -35.19 1.66 2.94
CA ASP A 106 -33.90 2.17 3.37
C ASP A 106 -33.36 1.30 4.50
N TYR A 107 -32.07 1.00 4.46
CA TYR A 107 -31.39 0.14 5.43
C TYR A 107 -29.88 0.37 5.44
N ASP A 108 -29.22 -0.18 6.46
CA ASP A 108 -27.77 -0.14 6.63
C ASP A 108 -27.17 -1.55 6.76
N ILE A 109 -25.99 -1.75 6.17
CA ILE A 109 -25.18 -2.96 6.34
C ILE A 109 -23.83 -2.55 6.95
N VAL A 110 -23.48 -3.16 8.08
CA VAL A 110 -22.17 -2.97 8.74
C VAL A 110 -21.32 -4.22 8.51
N ALA A 111 -20.29 -4.11 7.66
CA ALA A 111 -19.43 -5.22 7.29
C ALA A 111 -18.07 -5.14 7.99
N ILE A 112 -17.74 -6.14 8.80
CA ILE A 112 -16.42 -6.31 9.42
C ILE A 112 -15.68 -7.48 8.77
N ALA A 113 -14.38 -7.33 8.54
CA ALA A 113 -13.54 -8.40 8.00
C ALA A 113 -12.48 -8.82 9.05
N ASP A 114 -12.16 -10.11 9.06
CA ASP A 114 -11.01 -10.69 9.76
C ASP A 114 -10.86 -10.26 11.24
N PRO A 115 -11.85 -10.47 12.13
CA PRO A 115 -11.65 -10.26 13.57
C PRO A 115 -10.51 -11.11 14.14
N GLN A 116 -10.30 -12.31 13.60
CA GLN A 116 -9.14 -13.19 13.83
C GLN A 116 -8.70 -13.29 15.30
N THR A 117 -9.68 -13.55 16.17
CA THR A 117 -9.44 -13.62 17.62
C THR A 117 -8.85 -14.97 18.04
N LEU A 118 -7.65 -15.30 17.54
CA LEU A 118 -6.91 -16.57 17.78
C LEU A 118 -6.92 -17.07 19.23
N HIS A 119 -6.85 -16.15 20.20
CA HIS A 119 -6.84 -16.51 21.60
C HIS A 119 -7.37 -15.37 22.48
N LYS A 120 -7.63 -15.65 23.75
CA LYS A 120 -8.21 -14.72 24.73
C LYS A 120 -7.57 -13.32 24.77
N LYS A 121 -6.26 -13.19 24.55
CA LYS A 121 -5.59 -11.87 24.50
C LYS A 121 -5.98 -11.03 23.27
N HIS A 122 -6.15 -11.66 22.10
CA HIS A 122 -6.63 -10.99 20.88
C HIS A 122 -8.09 -10.60 21.08
N PHE A 123 -8.90 -11.51 21.60
CA PHE A 123 -10.28 -11.23 21.95
C PHE A 123 -10.41 -10.05 22.92
N ALA A 124 -9.57 -9.98 23.96
CA ALA A 124 -9.53 -8.85 24.88
C ALA A 124 -9.06 -7.54 24.24
N LYS A 125 -8.28 -7.56 23.14
CA LYS A 125 -7.99 -6.35 22.34
C LYS A 125 -9.24 -5.95 21.57
N PHE A 126 -9.92 -6.90 20.91
CA PHE A 126 -11.18 -6.64 20.22
C PHE A 126 -12.25 -6.05 21.15
N GLU A 127 -12.43 -6.59 22.36
CA GLU A 127 -13.36 -6.06 23.38
C GLU A 127 -13.01 -4.67 23.89
N ARG A 128 -11.73 -4.29 23.86
CA ARG A 128 -11.27 -2.98 24.36
C ARG A 128 -11.28 -1.90 23.29
N THR A 129 -11.03 -2.27 22.03
CA THR A 129 -10.83 -1.30 20.93
C THR A 129 -11.91 -1.40 19.86
N GLY A 130 -12.01 -2.54 19.16
CA GLY A 130 -12.90 -2.68 18.00
C GLY A 130 -14.39 -2.73 18.36
N LEU A 131 -14.78 -3.54 19.35
CA LEU A 131 -16.19 -3.73 19.72
C LEU A 131 -16.86 -2.45 20.24
N PRO A 132 -16.25 -1.65 21.13
CA PRO A 132 -16.87 -0.40 21.58
C PRO A 132 -17.17 0.57 20.44
N ASP A 133 -16.26 0.72 19.48
CA ASP A 133 -16.45 1.58 18.31
C ASP A 133 -17.56 1.02 17.39
N LEU A 134 -17.53 -0.30 17.13
CA LEU A 134 -18.58 -0.99 16.36
C LEU A 134 -19.96 -0.84 17.00
N TYR A 135 -20.07 -0.99 18.32
CA TYR A 135 -21.33 -0.82 19.03
C TYR A 135 -21.87 0.59 18.83
N ASN A 136 -21.04 1.62 19.00
CA ASN A 136 -21.47 3.01 18.81
C ASN A 136 -21.98 3.26 17.38
N THR A 137 -21.26 2.76 16.37
CA THR A 137 -21.71 2.91 14.97
C THR A 137 -23.02 2.18 14.71
N VAL A 138 -23.17 0.94 15.22
CA VAL A 138 -24.41 0.18 15.09
C VAL A 138 -25.58 0.86 15.81
N GLU A 139 -25.37 1.40 17.02
CA GLU A 139 -26.41 2.15 17.74
C GLU A 139 -26.90 3.35 16.93
N ASN A 140 -25.99 4.07 16.26
CA ASN A 140 -26.36 5.19 15.40
C ASN A 140 -27.14 4.74 14.16
N CYS A 141 -26.66 3.70 13.45
CA CYS A 141 -27.34 3.19 12.25
C CYS A 141 -28.76 2.71 12.59
N LYS A 142 -28.90 1.87 13.63
CA LYS A 142 -30.18 1.25 13.97
C LYS A 142 -31.19 2.21 14.60
N ALA A 143 -30.75 3.37 15.06
CA ALA A 143 -31.63 4.44 15.53
C ALA A 143 -32.38 5.09 14.35
N GLU A 144 -31.80 5.06 13.15
CA GLU A 144 -32.35 5.71 11.96
C GLU A 144 -33.00 4.71 11.01
N ASN A 145 -32.37 3.55 10.79
CA ASN A 145 -32.79 2.58 9.76
C ASN A 145 -32.69 1.13 10.26
N PRO A 146 -33.38 0.17 9.62
CA PRO A 146 -33.08 -1.24 9.80
C PRO A 146 -31.61 -1.51 9.49
N THR A 147 -30.91 -2.16 10.40
CA THR A 147 -29.48 -2.43 10.27
C THR A 147 -29.19 -3.91 10.44
N VAL A 148 -28.30 -4.44 9.60
CA VAL A 148 -27.73 -5.79 9.75
C VAL A 148 -26.22 -5.70 9.76
N GLY A 149 -25.57 -6.67 10.40
CA GLY A 149 -24.13 -6.82 10.37
C GLY A 149 -23.69 -8.01 9.53
N ILE A 150 -22.50 -7.95 8.96
CA ILE A 150 -21.88 -9.07 8.24
C ILE A 150 -20.44 -9.24 8.72
N THR A 151 -20.05 -10.48 9.00
CA THR A 151 -18.65 -10.83 9.30
C THR A 151 -18.07 -11.57 8.11
N LEU A 152 -17.16 -10.94 7.38
CA LEU A 152 -16.60 -11.44 6.11
C LEU A 152 -15.50 -12.50 6.32
N GLY A 153 -15.75 -13.47 7.20
CA GLY A 153 -14.86 -14.60 7.46
C GLY A 153 -13.73 -14.33 8.45
N ASP A 154 -12.95 -15.38 8.67
CA ASP A 154 -11.78 -15.40 9.53
C ASP A 154 -12.09 -14.92 10.94
N ILE A 155 -13.14 -15.50 11.52
CA ILE A 155 -13.74 -15.04 12.76
C ILE A 155 -12.75 -15.23 13.92
N CYS A 156 -12.12 -16.40 14.01
CA CYS A 156 -11.30 -16.78 15.17
C CYS A 156 -9.92 -17.37 14.85
N TRP A 157 -9.40 -17.27 13.61
CA TRP A 157 -8.06 -17.76 13.22
C TRP A 157 -7.77 -19.20 13.69
N ASP A 158 -8.33 -20.22 13.04
CA ASP A 158 -8.17 -21.64 13.37
C ASP A 158 -8.57 -22.04 14.82
N SER A 159 -9.16 -21.15 15.62
CA SER A 159 -9.52 -21.37 17.03
C SER A 159 -11.04 -21.37 17.20
N MET A 160 -11.69 -22.41 16.68
CA MET A 160 -13.15 -22.54 16.70
C MET A 160 -13.71 -22.59 18.13
N GLU A 161 -12.90 -22.93 19.14
CA GLU A 161 -13.32 -22.82 20.55
C GLU A 161 -13.66 -21.38 20.98
N MET A 162 -13.27 -20.36 20.21
CA MET A 162 -13.56 -18.96 20.47
C MET A 162 -14.90 -18.49 19.88
N TYR A 163 -15.55 -19.26 19.00
CA TYR A 163 -16.85 -18.88 18.41
C TYR A 163 -17.92 -18.52 19.46
N PRO A 164 -18.09 -19.26 20.58
CA PRO A 164 -19.08 -18.88 21.60
C PRO A 164 -18.80 -17.51 22.24
N ALA A 165 -17.52 -17.18 22.46
CA ALA A 165 -17.14 -15.87 22.99
C ALA A 165 -17.46 -14.76 21.98
N TYR A 166 -17.14 -14.99 20.70
CA TYR A 166 -17.46 -14.09 19.61
C TYR A 166 -18.97 -13.84 19.48
N ARG A 167 -19.78 -14.91 19.41
CA ARG A 167 -21.26 -14.80 19.33
C ARG A 167 -21.84 -13.99 20.47
N LYS A 168 -21.38 -14.24 21.71
CA LYS A 168 -21.80 -13.49 22.89
C LYS A 168 -21.45 -12.00 22.79
N ALA A 169 -20.32 -11.65 22.20
CA ALA A 169 -19.93 -10.25 22.02
C ALA A 169 -20.75 -9.58 20.93
N ILE A 170 -20.95 -10.23 19.79
CA ILE A 170 -21.75 -9.69 18.68
C ILE A 170 -23.23 -9.57 19.05
N ALA A 171 -23.79 -10.45 19.88
CA ALA A 171 -25.16 -10.33 20.39
C ALA A 171 -25.46 -8.99 21.08
N LYS A 172 -24.43 -8.34 21.65
CA LYS A 172 -24.58 -7.03 22.30
C LYS A 172 -24.84 -5.88 21.34
N THR A 173 -24.60 -6.06 20.03
CA THR A 173 -24.95 -5.07 19.00
C THR A 173 -26.47 -4.85 18.91
N GLY A 174 -27.26 -5.86 19.29
CA GLY A 174 -28.71 -5.82 19.23
C GLY A 174 -29.29 -5.87 17.81
N ILE A 175 -28.48 -6.23 16.81
CA ILE A 175 -28.88 -6.44 15.42
C ILE A 175 -28.50 -7.86 14.97
N PRO A 176 -29.13 -8.42 13.93
CA PRO A 176 -28.68 -9.69 13.35
C PRO A 176 -27.33 -9.51 12.66
N PHE A 177 -26.36 -10.35 13.01
CA PHE A 177 -25.05 -10.39 12.40
C PHE A 177 -24.86 -11.71 11.64
N TYR A 178 -24.61 -11.63 10.34
CA TYR A 178 -24.54 -12.76 9.42
C TYR A 178 -23.08 -13.14 9.16
N PRO A 179 -22.63 -14.35 9.56
CA PRO A 179 -21.26 -14.78 9.34
C PRO A 179 -21.06 -15.31 7.92
N VAL A 180 -19.90 -15.02 7.35
CA VAL A 180 -19.31 -15.70 6.19
C VAL A 180 -18.23 -16.63 6.73
N ILE A 181 -18.01 -17.79 6.09
CA ILE A 181 -16.91 -18.69 6.43
C ILE A 181 -15.61 -18.21 5.76
N GLY A 182 -14.52 -18.12 6.53
CA GLY A 182 -13.17 -17.84 6.00
C GLY A 182 -12.28 -19.06 5.89
N ASN A 183 -11.09 -18.91 5.30
CA ASN A 183 -10.16 -20.02 5.17
C ASN A 183 -9.59 -20.48 6.52
N HIS A 184 -9.58 -19.59 7.53
CA HIS A 184 -9.23 -19.95 8.91
C HIS A 184 -10.43 -20.42 9.76
N ASP A 185 -11.62 -20.48 9.19
CA ASP A 185 -12.81 -21.04 9.82
C ASP A 185 -13.01 -22.54 9.46
N HIS A 186 -12.07 -23.09 8.67
CA HIS A 186 -11.95 -24.50 8.32
C HIS A 186 -11.02 -25.27 9.26
N GLN A 187 -11.46 -26.44 9.72
CA GLN A 187 -10.69 -27.35 10.57
C GLN A 187 -9.57 -28.00 9.75
N LYS A 188 -8.36 -27.44 9.86
CA LYS A 188 -7.15 -27.87 9.15
C LYS A 188 -6.77 -29.36 9.30
N ASP A 189 -7.24 -30.03 10.35
CA ASP A 189 -6.91 -31.43 10.64
C ASP A 189 -7.90 -32.42 10.00
N LEU A 190 -8.96 -31.92 9.36
CA LEU A 190 -9.91 -32.72 8.57
C LEU A 190 -9.53 -32.65 7.08
N GLN A 191 -10.17 -33.50 6.26
CA GLN A 191 -9.95 -33.56 4.82
C GLN A 191 -11.26 -33.38 4.05
N GLY A 192 -11.17 -32.59 2.98
CA GLY A 192 -12.25 -32.32 2.05
C GLY A 192 -13.10 -31.14 2.49
N ASP A 193 -13.32 -30.24 1.54
CA ASP A 193 -14.05 -28.97 1.66
C ASP A 193 -15.20 -29.02 2.68
N HIS A 194 -16.23 -29.81 2.37
CA HIS A 194 -17.40 -29.98 3.22
C HIS A 194 -17.10 -30.48 4.65
N ASN A 195 -16.18 -31.43 4.83
CA ASN A 195 -15.88 -31.93 6.19
C ASN A 195 -15.12 -30.90 7.00
N THR A 196 -14.26 -30.11 6.35
CA THR A 196 -13.41 -29.14 7.06
C THR A 196 -14.20 -27.98 7.64
N SER A 197 -15.38 -27.65 7.12
CA SER A 197 -16.26 -26.60 7.64
C SER A 197 -17.23 -27.06 8.75
N SER A 198 -17.13 -28.29 9.28
CA SER A 198 -18.12 -28.82 10.25
C SER A 198 -18.33 -27.97 11.50
N ALA A 199 -17.26 -27.48 12.14
CA ALA A 199 -17.38 -26.64 13.33
C ALA A 199 -18.07 -25.29 13.03
N TYR A 200 -17.90 -24.76 11.83
CA TYR A 200 -18.64 -23.59 11.36
C TYR A 200 -20.14 -23.93 11.23
N ARG A 201 -20.47 -25.02 10.52
CA ARG A 201 -21.87 -25.44 10.31
C ARG A 201 -22.62 -25.73 11.60
N GLU A 202 -21.98 -26.42 12.55
CA GLU A 202 -22.56 -26.70 13.87
C GLU A 202 -22.86 -25.41 14.66
N THR A 203 -22.10 -24.34 14.42
CA THR A 203 -22.19 -23.10 15.19
C THR A 203 -23.07 -22.03 14.53
N PHE A 204 -22.99 -21.90 13.21
CA PHE A 204 -23.55 -20.80 12.43
C PHE A 204 -24.56 -21.23 11.37
N GLY A 205 -24.61 -22.53 11.01
CA GLY A 205 -25.53 -23.07 10.01
C GLY A 205 -24.89 -23.22 8.62
N PRO A 206 -25.69 -23.27 7.54
CA PRO A 206 -25.18 -23.51 6.20
C PRO A 206 -24.15 -22.46 5.77
N GLU A 207 -23.16 -22.86 4.98
CA GLU A 207 -22.10 -21.97 4.46
C GLU A 207 -22.61 -21.07 3.33
N ASN A 208 -23.58 -21.57 2.55
CA ASN A 208 -24.22 -20.85 1.46
C ASN A 208 -25.67 -20.55 1.83
N TYR A 209 -26.04 -19.27 1.91
CA TYR A 209 -27.39 -18.84 2.27
C TYR A 209 -27.69 -17.43 1.78
N ALA A 210 -28.94 -16.99 1.90
CA ALA A 210 -29.33 -15.63 1.55
C ALA A 210 -30.41 -15.09 2.48
N PHE A 211 -30.55 -13.77 2.51
CA PHE A 211 -31.64 -13.08 3.20
C PHE A 211 -31.99 -11.78 2.49
N GLY A 212 -33.26 -11.38 2.59
CA GLY A 212 -33.75 -10.11 2.09
C GLY A 212 -33.60 -8.98 3.11
N ILE A 213 -33.33 -7.78 2.64
CA ILE A 213 -33.30 -6.53 3.41
C ILE A 213 -33.83 -5.39 2.52
N GLY A 214 -34.86 -4.67 2.99
CA GLY A 214 -35.62 -3.78 2.10
C GLY A 214 -36.20 -4.56 0.90
N ASP A 215 -35.91 -4.08 -0.32
CA ASP A 215 -36.25 -4.73 -1.59
C ASP A 215 -35.07 -5.55 -2.17
N ASP A 216 -33.96 -5.64 -1.46
CA ASP A 216 -32.68 -6.18 -1.92
C ASP A 216 -32.32 -7.49 -1.20
N TYR A 217 -31.28 -8.16 -1.69
CA TYR A 217 -30.84 -9.45 -1.16
C TYR A 217 -29.35 -9.47 -0.86
N VAL A 218 -28.99 -10.06 0.27
CA VAL A 218 -27.63 -10.44 0.60
C VAL A 218 -27.49 -11.95 0.39
N ILE A 219 -26.57 -12.35 -0.47
CA ILE A 219 -26.18 -13.73 -0.75
C ILE A 219 -24.83 -13.96 -0.07
N VAL A 220 -24.77 -14.91 0.85
CA VAL A 220 -23.56 -15.30 1.56
C VAL A 220 -23.03 -16.59 0.95
N LEU A 221 -21.77 -16.57 0.53
CA LEU A 221 -21.13 -17.69 -0.17
C LEU A 221 -19.83 -18.10 0.52
N ASP A 222 -19.60 -19.41 0.54
CA ASP A 222 -18.26 -19.96 0.73
C ASP A 222 -17.49 -19.86 -0.59
N ASN A 223 -16.48 -19.01 -0.61
CA ASN A 223 -15.58 -18.89 -1.76
C ASN A 223 -14.15 -19.39 -1.45
N ILE A 224 -14.04 -20.35 -0.54
CA ILE A 224 -12.80 -21.03 -0.19
C ILE A 224 -12.94 -22.51 -0.47
N ILE A 225 -12.30 -22.99 -1.54
CA ILE A 225 -12.25 -24.42 -1.87
C ILE A 225 -11.14 -25.06 -1.05
N TYR A 226 -11.48 -25.65 0.10
CA TYR A 226 -10.52 -26.16 1.07
C TYR A 226 -10.25 -27.67 0.88
N ASP A 227 -9.01 -28.09 1.12
CA ASP A 227 -8.63 -29.52 1.13
C ASP A 227 -8.24 -29.97 2.54
N THR A 228 -7.02 -29.67 2.98
CA THR A 228 -6.50 -30.03 4.30
C THR A 228 -5.25 -29.21 4.61
N GLN A 229 -4.89 -29.09 5.89
CA GLN A 229 -3.65 -28.45 6.33
C GLN A 229 -3.41 -27.05 5.73
N LYS A 230 -4.45 -26.21 5.67
CA LYS A 230 -4.43 -24.85 5.09
C LYS A 230 -4.13 -24.78 3.60
N LYS A 231 -4.33 -25.88 2.88
CA LYS A 231 -4.33 -25.86 1.41
C LYS A 231 -5.76 -25.55 0.95
N TYR A 232 -5.89 -24.46 0.21
CA TYR A 232 -7.15 -24.01 -0.35
C TYR A 232 -6.92 -23.26 -1.67
N VAL A 233 -7.99 -23.11 -2.44
CA VAL A 233 -8.10 -22.23 -3.60
C VAL A 233 -9.17 -21.17 -3.32
N GLU A 234 -8.87 -19.92 -3.65
CA GLU A 234 -9.81 -18.80 -3.56
C GLU A 234 -10.73 -18.83 -4.79
N GLY A 235 -12.01 -19.11 -4.62
CA GLY A 235 -12.97 -19.25 -5.71
C GLY A 235 -14.18 -20.11 -5.37
N TYR A 236 -14.94 -20.52 -6.38
CA TYR A 236 -16.24 -21.14 -6.18
C TYR A 236 -16.24 -22.62 -6.59
N ALA A 237 -16.60 -23.50 -5.66
CA ALA A 237 -16.83 -24.91 -5.99
C ALA A 237 -18.13 -25.09 -6.81
N ASP A 238 -18.21 -26.15 -7.62
CA ASP A 238 -19.34 -26.42 -8.52
C ASP A 238 -20.70 -26.43 -7.79
N ASN A 239 -20.75 -26.93 -6.55
CA ASN A 239 -21.95 -26.94 -5.72
C ASN A 239 -22.37 -25.54 -5.27
N VAL A 240 -21.43 -24.62 -5.04
CA VAL A 240 -21.71 -23.22 -4.72
C VAL A 240 -22.33 -22.53 -5.92
N LEU A 241 -21.76 -22.70 -7.11
CA LEU A 241 -22.30 -22.14 -8.37
C LEU A 241 -23.70 -22.72 -8.70
N ALA A 242 -23.89 -24.03 -8.51
CA ALA A 242 -25.20 -24.66 -8.68
C ALA A 242 -26.24 -24.11 -7.68
N TRP A 243 -25.83 -23.85 -6.44
CA TRP A 243 -26.70 -23.25 -5.43
C TRP A 243 -27.10 -21.81 -5.79
N VAL A 244 -26.15 -20.98 -6.22
CA VAL A 244 -26.42 -19.60 -6.69
C VAL A 244 -27.41 -19.63 -7.86
N LYS A 245 -27.15 -20.47 -8.86
CA LYS A 245 -28.05 -20.63 -10.01
C LYS A 245 -29.47 -20.97 -9.60
N GLY A 246 -29.63 -21.93 -8.68
CA GLY A 246 -30.94 -22.33 -8.16
C GLY A 246 -31.63 -21.22 -7.37
N LEU A 247 -30.89 -20.45 -6.57
CA LEU A 247 -31.43 -19.32 -5.82
C LEU A 247 -31.93 -18.20 -6.75
N LEU A 248 -31.15 -17.84 -7.78
CA LEU A 248 -31.45 -16.71 -8.66
C LEU A 248 -32.79 -16.85 -9.40
N GLU A 249 -33.33 -18.06 -9.57
CA GLU A 249 -34.68 -18.29 -10.12
C GLU A 249 -35.80 -17.68 -9.25
N TYR A 250 -35.52 -17.42 -7.96
CA TYR A 250 -36.48 -16.88 -6.99
C TYR A 250 -36.21 -15.42 -6.63
N ILE A 251 -35.08 -14.84 -7.07
CA ILE A 251 -34.68 -13.47 -6.74
C ILE A 251 -34.99 -12.53 -7.90
N PRO A 252 -35.80 -11.47 -7.68
CA PRO A 252 -36.12 -10.51 -8.73
C PRO A 252 -34.86 -9.94 -9.40
N GLU A 253 -34.91 -9.76 -10.73
CA GLU A 253 -33.82 -9.14 -11.49
C GLU A 253 -33.61 -7.66 -11.15
N THR A 254 -34.63 -7.00 -10.59
CA THR A 254 -34.58 -5.58 -10.21
C THR A 254 -33.93 -5.31 -8.87
N SER A 255 -33.73 -6.34 -8.04
CA SER A 255 -33.10 -6.20 -6.72
C SER A 255 -31.60 -5.99 -6.87
N HIS A 256 -31.02 -5.12 -6.02
CA HIS A 256 -29.59 -5.07 -5.80
C HIS A 256 -29.15 -6.32 -5.05
N LEU A 257 -28.06 -6.94 -5.50
CA LEU A 257 -27.47 -8.10 -4.84
C LEU A 257 -26.18 -7.70 -4.12
N PHE A 258 -26.12 -7.95 -2.82
CA PHE A 258 -24.87 -7.98 -2.10
C PHE A 258 -24.38 -9.42 -2.08
N ILE A 259 -23.17 -9.68 -2.55
CA ILE A 259 -22.55 -11.00 -2.44
C ILE A 259 -21.46 -10.93 -1.39
N ALA A 260 -21.74 -11.46 -0.20
CA ALA A 260 -20.81 -11.48 0.91
C ALA A 260 -20.02 -12.78 0.92
N GLN A 261 -18.69 -12.65 0.87
CA GLN A 261 -17.75 -13.75 0.76
C GLN A 261 -16.44 -13.40 1.48
N HIS A 262 -15.52 -14.36 1.62
CA HIS A 262 -14.29 -14.12 2.37
C HIS A 262 -13.17 -13.58 1.49
N ALA A 263 -12.77 -14.29 0.44
CA ALA A 263 -11.68 -13.85 -0.43
C ALA A 263 -12.18 -12.87 -1.52
N PRO A 264 -11.33 -11.97 -2.04
CA PRO A 264 -11.69 -11.11 -3.15
C PRO A 264 -12.15 -11.88 -4.40
N PHE A 265 -13.09 -11.31 -5.12
CA PHE A 265 -13.50 -11.72 -6.46
C PHE A 265 -12.45 -11.33 -7.49
N ILE A 266 -11.87 -10.12 -7.39
CA ILE A 266 -10.85 -9.62 -8.32
C ILE A 266 -9.53 -9.30 -7.62
N TYR A 267 -8.43 -9.73 -8.24
CA TYR A 267 -7.07 -9.53 -7.74
C TYR A 267 -6.33 -8.52 -8.60
N TRP A 268 -6.46 -7.23 -8.27
CA TRP A 268 -5.78 -6.14 -9.00
C TRP A 268 -4.26 -6.31 -9.08
N PHE A 269 -3.66 -6.92 -8.06
CA PHE A 269 -2.22 -7.19 -7.97
C PHE A 269 -1.79 -8.49 -8.68
N LYS A 270 -2.72 -9.20 -9.32
CA LYS A 270 -2.49 -10.37 -10.17
C LYS A 270 -3.08 -10.12 -11.56
N ASP A 271 -2.70 -9.01 -12.19
CA ASP A 271 -3.17 -8.60 -13.53
C ASP A 271 -4.70 -8.57 -13.67
N TYR A 272 -5.41 -8.19 -12.59
CA TYR A 272 -6.88 -8.14 -12.53
C TYR A 272 -7.56 -9.49 -12.79
N SER A 273 -6.91 -10.61 -12.43
CA SER A 273 -7.51 -11.94 -12.51
C SER A 273 -8.71 -12.09 -11.57
N TYR A 274 -9.70 -12.88 -11.97
CA TYR A 274 -10.80 -13.28 -11.09
C TYR A 274 -10.42 -14.47 -10.19
N ALA A 275 -11.19 -14.67 -9.13
CA ALA A 275 -11.16 -15.89 -8.33
C ALA A 275 -11.47 -17.13 -9.20
N GLU A 276 -11.06 -18.32 -8.74
CA GLU A 276 -11.30 -19.57 -9.48
C GLU A 276 -12.81 -19.74 -9.75
N ASN A 277 -13.15 -20.07 -11.00
CA ASN A 277 -14.53 -20.14 -11.52
C ASN A 277 -15.36 -18.84 -11.39
N GLY A 278 -14.72 -17.70 -11.16
CA GLY A 278 -15.41 -16.40 -11.03
C GLY A 278 -16.09 -15.92 -12.31
N GLU A 279 -15.60 -16.32 -13.49
CA GLU A 279 -16.24 -16.01 -14.78
C GLU A 279 -17.65 -16.61 -14.88
N GLU A 280 -17.82 -17.87 -14.43
CA GLU A 280 -19.13 -18.52 -14.46
C GLU A 280 -20.14 -17.81 -13.54
N LEU A 281 -19.69 -17.38 -12.36
CA LEU A 281 -20.53 -16.56 -11.47
C LEU A 281 -20.87 -15.22 -12.13
N LEU A 282 -19.91 -14.58 -12.79
CA LEU A 282 -20.12 -13.28 -13.45
C LEU A 282 -21.19 -13.38 -14.55
N ASP A 283 -21.15 -14.44 -15.35
CA ASP A 283 -22.15 -14.71 -16.40
C ASP A 283 -23.56 -14.87 -15.82
N MET A 284 -23.71 -15.51 -14.65
CA MET A 284 -25.01 -15.64 -13.97
C MET A 284 -25.56 -14.30 -13.44
N LEU A 285 -24.69 -13.32 -13.25
CA LEU A 285 -25.01 -12.02 -12.67
C LEU A 285 -25.17 -10.92 -13.73
N GLU A 286 -25.00 -11.25 -15.02
CA GLU A 286 -25.08 -10.29 -16.11
C GLU A 286 -26.39 -9.50 -16.08
N GLY A 287 -26.29 -8.17 -16.20
CA GLY A 287 -27.44 -7.26 -16.22
C GLY A 287 -28.00 -6.87 -14.84
N ARG A 288 -27.51 -7.46 -13.74
CA ARG A 288 -27.93 -7.13 -12.37
C ARG A 288 -27.07 -6.00 -11.76
N GLN A 289 -27.57 -5.37 -10.70
CA GLN A 289 -26.76 -4.54 -9.81
C GLN A 289 -26.17 -5.42 -8.72
N VAL A 290 -24.84 -5.49 -8.62
CA VAL A 290 -24.14 -6.36 -7.69
C VAL A 290 -23.03 -5.61 -6.95
N THR A 291 -22.93 -5.82 -5.65
CA THR A 291 -21.81 -5.38 -4.82
C THR A 291 -21.24 -6.57 -4.05
N PHE A 292 -20.06 -7.03 -4.45
CA PHE A 292 -19.29 -8.00 -3.67
C PHE A 292 -18.73 -7.34 -2.42
N LEU A 293 -18.84 -8.04 -1.29
CA LEU A 293 -18.27 -7.69 0.01
C LEU A 293 -17.25 -8.77 0.37
N SER A 294 -15.97 -8.42 0.48
CA SER A 294 -14.88 -9.37 0.75
C SER A 294 -13.92 -8.88 1.84
N GLY A 295 -13.08 -9.77 2.37
CA GLY A 295 -12.03 -9.53 3.35
C GLY A 295 -10.71 -10.23 2.97
N HIS A 296 -10.15 -11.05 3.87
CA HIS A 296 -9.02 -11.98 3.67
C HIS A 296 -7.63 -11.34 3.49
N THR A 297 -7.55 -10.27 2.71
CA THR A 297 -6.29 -9.69 2.23
C THR A 297 -5.66 -8.69 3.20
N HIS A 298 -6.40 -8.26 4.22
CA HIS A 298 -6.02 -7.18 5.14
C HIS A 298 -5.62 -5.89 4.39
N ILE A 299 -6.37 -5.53 3.34
CA ILE A 299 -6.25 -4.27 2.60
C ILE A 299 -7.65 -3.72 2.34
N ASN A 300 -7.78 -2.42 2.09
CA ASN A 300 -9.06 -1.82 1.68
C ASN A 300 -9.01 -1.45 0.21
N ASN A 301 -10.02 -1.84 -0.56
CA ASN A 301 -10.10 -1.52 -1.98
C ASN A 301 -11.54 -1.51 -2.52
N ASN A 302 -11.79 -0.64 -3.50
CA ASN A 302 -13.06 -0.56 -4.21
C ASN A 302 -12.82 -0.67 -5.73
N PHE A 303 -13.43 -1.67 -6.37
CA PHE A 303 -13.27 -1.94 -7.80
C PHE A 303 -14.59 -1.99 -8.53
N ASN A 304 -14.65 -1.38 -9.72
CA ASN A 304 -15.68 -1.68 -10.71
C ASN A 304 -15.20 -2.86 -11.55
N ILE A 305 -15.92 -3.97 -11.49
CA ILE A 305 -15.60 -5.22 -12.20
C ILE A 305 -16.22 -5.18 -13.60
N ALA A 306 -17.52 -4.88 -13.67
CA ALA A 306 -18.29 -4.77 -14.89
C ALA A 306 -19.39 -3.71 -14.74
N THR A 307 -20.15 -3.45 -15.80
CA THR A 307 -21.30 -2.54 -15.72
C THR A 307 -22.30 -3.05 -14.69
N GLY A 308 -22.56 -2.26 -13.64
CA GLY A 308 -23.45 -2.64 -12.54
C GLY A 308 -22.84 -3.56 -11.48
N ILE A 309 -21.60 -4.03 -11.66
CA ILE A 309 -20.94 -4.98 -10.75
C ILE A 309 -19.67 -4.37 -10.18
N ARG A 310 -19.59 -4.32 -8.86
CA ARG A 310 -18.43 -3.79 -8.11
C ARG A 310 -18.03 -4.71 -6.97
N GLU A 311 -16.82 -4.56 -6.47
CA GLU A 311 -16.33 -5.17 -5.25
C GLU A 311 -15.85 -4.12 -4.25
N CYS A 312 -16.20 -4.32 -2.98
CA CYS A 312 -15.68 -3.61 -1.82
C CYS A 312 -14.96 -4.62 -0.94
N ASN A 313 -13.62 -4.65 -1.05
CA ASN A 313 -12.77 -5.43 -0.19
C ASN A 313 -12.46 -4.63 1.08
N VAL A 314 -12.93 -5.12 2.22
CA VAL A 314 -12.90 -4.44 3.51
C VAL A 314 -11.62 -4.79 4.26
N ALA A 315 -10.87 -3.78 4.68
CA ALA A 315 -9.69 -3.97 5.52
C ALA A 315 -10.05 -4.64 6.86
N ALA A 316 -9.14 -5.45 7.37
CA ALA A 316 -9.33 -6.22 8.60
C ALA A 316 -9.54 -5.34 9.82
N ILE A 317 -10.56 -5.62 10.62
CA ILE A 317 -10.82 -4.89 11.87
C ILE A 317 -9.70 -5.10 12.90
N CYS A 318 -8.94 -6.19 12.77
CA CYS A 318 -7.79 -6.47 13.62
C CYS A 318 -6.51 -5.74 13.21
N GLY A 319 -6.53 -4.96 12.12
CA GLY A 319 -5.33 -4.38 11.51
C GLY A 319 -4.37 -5.50 11.08
N THR A 320 -3.15 -5.46 11.59
CA THR A 320 -2.15 -6.52 11.38
C THR A 320 -2.22 -7.54 12.52
N TRP A 321 -3.25 -8.39 12.54
CA TRP A 321 -3.39 -9.49 13.52
C TRP A 321 -3.33 -9.05 14.98
N TRP A 322 -3.90 -7.89 15.31
CA TRP A 322 -3.83 -7.27 16.64
C TRP A 322 -2.41 -6.85 17.08
N ILE A 323 -1.41 -6.91 16.18
CA ILE A 323 0.00 -6.53 16.44
C ILE A 323 0.22 -5.04 16.23
N ALA A 324 -0.29 -4.50 15.13
CA ALA A 324 -0.26 -3.09 14.78
C ALA A 324 -1.69 -2.65 14.40
N ASP A 325 -1.96 -1.35 14.47
CA ASP A 325 -3.32 -0.84 14.29
C ASP A 325 -3.64 -0.63 12.81
N HIS A 326 -2.63 -0.50 11.94
CA HIS A 326 -2.79 -0.48 10.49
C HIS A 326 -2.77 -1.87 9.85
N CYS A 327 -3.48 -1.98 8.73
CA CYS A 327 -3.45 -3.06 7.76
C CYS A 327 -2.22 -2.98 6.85
N ASN A 328 -1.99 -4.04 6.05
CA ASN A 328 -0.78 -4.17 5.24
C ASN A 328 -0.61 -3.04 4.22
N ASP A 329 -1.72 -2.50 3.72
CA ASP A 329 -1.73 -1.39 2.76
C ASP A 329 -1.68 -0.01 3.42
N GLY A 330 -1.56 0.08 4.74
CA GLY A 330 -1.59 1.35 5.47
C GLY A 330 -2.99 1.86 5.81
N THR A 331 -4.07 1.12 5.52
CA THR A 331 -5.41 1.48 6.01
C THR A 331 -5.48 1.20 7.52
N PRO A 332 -5.98 2.13 8.36
CA PRO A 332 -6.21 1.82 9.78
C PRO A 332 -7.25 0.71 9.95
N GLY A 333 -7.09 -0.20 10.90
CA GLY A 333 -8.07 -1.25 11.18
C GLY A 333 -9.47 -0.70 11.43
N GLY A 334 -10.48 -1.32 10.83
CA GLY A 334 -11.80 -0.73 10.70
C GLY A 334 -12.84 -1.67 10.08
N TYR A 335 -13.90 -1.08 9.58
CA TYR A 335 -15.03 -1.76 8.96
C TYR A 335 -15.73 -0.83 7.97
N LYS A 336 -16.62 -1.36 7.13
CA LYS A 336 -17.35 -0.56 6.14
C LYS A 336 -18.84 -0.52 6.46
N VAL A 337 -19.45 0.66 6.30
CA VAL A 337 -20.88 0.85 6.45
C VAL A 337 -21.47 1.19 5.08
N PHE A 338 -22.49 0.45 4.67
CA PHE A 338 -23.23 0.65 3.45
C PHE A 338 -24.61 1.18 3.77
N GLU A 339 -25.01 2.24 3.06
CA GLU A 339 -26.27 2.94 3.27
C GLU A 339 -27.08 2.88 1.98
N MET A 340 -28.22 2.20 2.01
CA MET A 340 -29.20 2.22 0.93
C MET A 340 -30.27 3.26 1.23
N ARG A 341 -30.41 4.27 0.36
CA ARG A 341 -31.36 5.38 0.52
C ARG A 341 -32.07 5.67 -0.79
N ASP A 342 -33.38 5.55 -0.81
CA ASP A 342 -34.21 5.79 -2.01
C ASP A 342 -33.69 5.03 -3.25
N GLY A 343 -33.19 3.81 -3.06
CA GLY A 343 -32.59 2.97 -4.12
C GLY A 343 -31.17 3.37 -4.55
N ASN A 344 -30.52 4.28 -3.83
CA ASN A 344 -29.12 4.66 -4.08
C ASN A 344 -28.21 4.07 -3.00
N LEU A 345 -27.20 3.33 -3.44
CA LEU A 345 -26.16 2.78 -2.58
C LEU A 345 -25.01 3.77 -2.41
N SER A 346 -24.65 4.05 -1.15
CA SER A 346 -23.41 4.72 -0.77
C SER A 346 -22.70 3.94 0.34
N TRP A 347 -21.44 4.25 0.60
CA TRP A 347 -20.70 3.65 1.71
C TRP A 347 -19.62 4.58 2.25
N TYR A 348 -19.13 4.25 3.43
CA TYR A 348 -17.91 4.82 3.99
C TYR A 348 -17.12 3.78 4.77
N TYR A 349 -15.79 3.90 4.74
CA TYR A 349 -14.92 3.19 5.66
C TYR A 349 -14.93 3.85 7.05
N LYS A 350 -14.95 3.06 8.12
CA LYS A 350 -14.94 3.52 9.51
C LYS A 350 -13.76 2.90 10.23
N SER A 351 -12.68 3.68 10.37
CA SER A 351 -11.52 3.30 11.19
C SER A 351 -11.90 3.27 12.67
N VAL A 352 -11.46 2.22 13.37
CA VAL A 352 -11.70 2.06 14.82
C VAL A 352 -11.03 3.21 15.57
N GLY A 353 -11.80 3.92 16.41
CA GLY A 353 -11.27 5.00 17.25
C GLY A 353 -11.17 6.36 16.55
N HIS A 354 -11.58 6.47 15.29
CA HIS A 354 -11.61 7.73 14.54
C HIS A 354 -13.01 8.08 14.05
N ASP A 355 -13.30 9.35 13.80
CA ASP A 355 -14.56 9.77 13.17
C ASP A 355 -14.69 9.23 11.74
N LYS A 356 -15.92 9.12 11.21
CA LYS A 356 -16.17 8.63 9.84
C LYS A 356 -15.51 9.47 8.74
N ASP A 357 -15.12 10.71 9.04
CA ASP A 357 -14.43 11.59 8.10
C ASP A 357 -12.90 11.39 8.08
N PHE A 358 -12.36 10.48 8.89
CA PHE A 358 -10.96 10.06 8.77
C PHE A 358 -10.82 9.10 7.59
N GLN A 359 -10.46 9.65 6.42
CA GLN A 359 -10.36 8.92 5.15
C GLN A 359 -9.00 9.09 4.44
N VAL A 360 -8.20 10.04 4.90
CA VAL A 360 -6.97 10.47 4.22
C VAL A 360 -5.87 10.65 5.24
N GLU A 361 -4.71 10.11 4.92
CA GLU A 361 -3.46 10.41 5.61
C GLU A 361 -2.46 11.03 4.64
N ILE A 362 -1.88 12.16 5.04
CA ILE A 362 -0.89 12.88 4.23
C ILE A 362 0.50 12.52 4.72
N PHE A 363 1.35 12.08 3.80
CA PHE A 363 2.78 11.92 4.05
C PHE A 363 3.52 13.15 3.55
N GLU A 364 4.29 13.74 4.46
CA GLU A 364 5.15 14.88 4.18
C GLU A 364 6.42 14.46 3.42
N PRO A 365 7.13 15.41 2.78
CA PRO A 365 8.39 15.10 2.11
C PRO A 365 9.40 14.41 3.03
N GLY A 366 10.07 13.41 2.48
CA GLY A 366 11.02 12.55 3.16
C GLY A 366 10.40 11.40 3.95
N GLN A 367 9.06 11.35 4.10
CA GLN A 367 8.42 10.22 4.80
C GLN A 367 8.29 8.99 3.90
N SER A 368 8.04 9.16 2.60
CA SER A 368 8.11 8.06 1.63
C SER A 368 9.56 7.79 1.24
N GLN A 369 9.94 6.51 1.20
CA GLN A 369 11.25 6.08 0.72
C GLN A 369 11.32 6.11 -0.82
N LEU A 370 10.21 5.85 -1.52
CA LEU A 370 10.17 5.90 -2.98
C LEU A 370 10.04 7.33 -3.51
N HIS A 371 9.36 8.19 -2.75
CA HIS A 371 9.04 9.55 -3.16
C HIS A 371 9.50 10.58 -2.11
N PRO A 372 10.80 10.64 -1.77
CA PRO A 372 11.31 11.49 -0.68
C PRO A 372 11.15 12.99 -0.95
N ASN A 373 10.92 13.40 -2.20
CA ASN A 373 10.70 14.79 -2.58
C ASN A 373 9.20 15.16 -2.69
N GLY A 374 8.30 14.19 -2.61
CA GLY A 374 6.88 14.36 -2.85
C GLY A 374 6.04 14.53 -1.60
N VAL A 375 4.79 14.96 -1.81
CA VAL A 375 3.71 14.86 -0.84
C VAL A 375 2.77 13.77 -1.29
N ILE A 376 2.43 12.84 -0.40
CA ILE A 376 1.56 11.72 -0.71
C ILE A 376 0.25 11.82 0.05
N ALA A 377 -0.86 11.52 -0.60
CA ALA A 377 -2.13 11.25 0.05
C ALA A 377 -2.45 9.75 -0.05
N ASN A 378 -2.54 9.08 1.10
CA ASN A 378 -3.13 7.75 1.22
C ASN A 378 -4.65 7.92 1.47
N VAL A 379 -5.47 7.55 0.49
CA VAL A 379 -6.93 7.78 0.46
C VAL A 379 -7.65 6.43 0.45
N TRP A 380 -7.64 5.72 1.57
CA TRP A 380 -7.93 4.27 1.58
C TRP A 380 -9.32 3.87 1.06
N ASP A 381 -10.36 4.70 1.21
CA ASP A 381 -11.70 4.39 0.66
C ASP A 381 -11.92 4.90 -0.77
N TYR A 382 -10.84 5.21 -1.48
CA TYR A 382 -10.85 5.65 -2.88
C TYR A 382 -11.63 4.69 -3.79
N ASP A 383 -12.39 5.29 -4.71
CA ASP A 383 -12.90 4.65 -5.91
C ASP A 383 -12.80 5.62 -7.10
N LYS A 384 -13.09 5.16 -8.32
CA LYS A 384 -12.90 5.95 -9.56
C LYS A 384 -13.75 7.23 -9.65
N SER A 385 -14.75 7.42 -8.79
CA SER A 385 -15.53 8.66 -8.70
C SER A 385 -14.82 9.76 -7.91
N TRP A 386 -13.79 9.43 -7.14
CA TRP A 386 -13.04 10.38 -6.33
C TRP A 386 -12.02 11.14 -7.18
N THR A 387 -11.67 12.35 -6.73
CA THR A 387 -10.58 13.14 -7.31
C THR A 387 -9.62 13.61 -6.24
N VAL A 388 -8.32 13.48 -6.51
CA VAL A 388 -7.27 14.05 -5.68
C VAL A 388 -6.54 15.11 -6.51
N GLU A 389 -6.63 16.36 -6.10
CA GLU A 389 -6.07 17.52 -6.78
C GLU A 389 -5.06 18.22 -5.85
N TRP A 390 -4.12 18.95 -6.44
CA TRP A 390 -3.15 19.69 -5.64
C TRP A 390 -2.79 21.07 -6.20
N PHE A 391 -2.27 21.90 -5.32
CA PHE A 391 -1.80 23.24 -5.59
C PHE A 391 -0.40 23.40 -5.03
N GLN A 392 0.44 24.14 -5.76
CA GLN A 392 1.74 24.57 -5.30
C GLN A 392 1.71 26.07 -5.09
N ASP A 393 1.96 26.54 -3.87
CA ASP A 393 1.94 27.97 -3.53
C ASP A 393 0.65 28.68 -3.99
N GLY A 394 -0.49 27.99 -3.88
CA GLY A 394 -1.81 28.45 -4.32
C GLY A 394 -2.09 28.36 -5.82
N LYS A 395 -1.11 27.96 -6.64
CA LYS A 395 -1.31 27.70 -8.07
C LYS A 395 -1.84 26.29 -8.29
N PRO A 396 -2.94 26.09 -9.05
CA PRO A 396 -3.45 24.76 -9.35
C PRO A 396 -2.46 23.99 -10.23
N MET A 397 -2.15 22.76 -9.83
CA MET A 397 -1.24 21.86 -10.54
C MET A 397 -1.96 20.69 -11.22
N GLY A 398 -3.27 20.53 -10.95
CA GLY A 398 -4.10 19.49 -11.53
C GLY A 398 -4.31 18.32 -10.57
N LYS A 399 -4.52 17.13 -11.13
CA LYS A 399 -4.68 15.91 -10.35
C LYS A 399 -3.32 15.45 -9.82
N MET A 400 -3.31 14.89 -8.61
CA MET A 400 -2.17 14.12 -8.13
C MET A 400 -2.04 12.83 -8.93
N GLU A 401 -0.82 12.37 -9.14
CA GLU A 401 -0.53 11.13 -9.86
C GLU A 401 -0.84 9.93 -8.95
N GLN A 402 -1.57 8.94 -9.45
CA GLN A 402 -1.79 7.70 -8.70
C GLN A 402 -0.53 6.84 -8.77
N VAL A 403 0.05 6.48 -7.62
CA VAL A 403 1.30 5.72 -7.53
C VAL A 403 1.12 4.50 -6.63
N LEU A 404 2.07 3.56 -6.70
CA LEU A 404 2.20 2.50 -5.70
C LEU A 404 3.20 2.95 -4.64
N ASP A 405 2.77 2.97 -3.37
CA ASP A 405 3.65 3.29 -2.25
C ASP A 405 3.26 2.52 -0.99
N TYR A 406 4.11 2.59 0.04
CA TYR A 406 3.97 1.90 1.31
C TYR A 406 3.70 2.92 2.42
N SER A 407 2.85 2.57 3.38
CA SER A 407 2.66 3.45 4.54
C SER A 407 3.91 3.49 5.42
N PRO A 408 4.55 4.68 5.59
CA PRO A 408 5.69 4.84 6.49
C PRO A 408 5.25 4.79 7.95
N ILE A 409 3.97 5.07 8.24
CA ILE A 409 3.39 4.97 9.58
C ILE A 409 3.28 3.50 9.98
N PHE A 410 2.66 2.67 9.15
CA PHE A 410 2.60 1.24 9.38
C PHE A 410 4.00 0.60 9.47
N THR A 411 4.92 1.02 8.60
CA THR A 411 6.32 0.55 8.62
C THR A 411 6.98 0.83 9.97
N ARG A 412 6.78 2.03 10.54
CA ARG A 412 7.31 2.40 11.86
C ARG A 412 6.66 1.61 13.00
N GLU A 413 5.35 1.39 12.95
CA GLU A 413 4.64 0.56 13.94
C GLU A 413 5.22 -0.86 13.98
N LEU A 414 5.41 -1.48 12.82
CA LEU A 414 6.00 -2.81 12.71
C LEU A 414 7.44 -2.83 13.21
N ASN A 415 8.26 -1.86 12.80
CA ASN A 415 9.65 -1.79 13.22
C ASN A 415 9.76 -1.67 14.74
N ALA A 416 8.93 -0.84 15.38
CA ALA A 416 8.88 -0.74 16.84
C ALA A 416 8.55 -2.09 17.50
N VAL A 417 7.52 -2.78 17.01
CA VAL A 417 7.08 -4.05 17.59
C VAL A 417 8.09 -5.19 17.40
N TYR A 418 8.76 -5.26 16.24
CA TYR A 418 9.66 -6.35 15.90
C TYR A 418 11.10 -6.11 16.36
N ALA A 419 11.56 -4.85 16.43
CA ALA A 419 12.83 -4.49 17.04
C ALA A 419 12.86 -4.92 18.52
N ASP A 420 11.80 -4.63 19.28
CA ASP A 420 11.66 -5.04 20.69
C ASP A 420 11.70 -6.57 20.89
N ARG A 421 11.36 -7.33 19.84
CA ARG A 421 11.31 -8.80 19.88
C ARG A 421 12.60 -9.46 19.39
N GLY A 422 13.55 -8.70 18.85
CA GLY A 422 14.76 -9.23 18.20
C GLY A 422 14.45 -10.17 17.02
N LYS A 423 13.32 -9.98 16.35
CA LYS A 423 12.84 -10.84 15.26
C LYS A 423 12.61 -10.04 13.99
N LYS A 424 12.81 -10.67 12.82
CA LYS A 424 12.39 -10.09 11.53
C LYS A 424 10.87 -10.16 11.38
N THR A 425 10.29 -9.15 10.73
CA THR A 425 8.88 -9.13 10.34
C THR A 425 8.61 -10.25 9.32
N PRO A 426 7.62 -11.14 9.55
CA PRO A 426 7.20 -12.15 8.58
C PRO A 426 6.71 -11.52 7.27
N GLU A 427 6.93 -12.19 6.14
CA GLU A 427 6.61 -11.64 4.81
C GLU A 427 5.15 -11.20 4.67
N TYR A 428 4.21 -12.04 5.11
CA TYR A 428 2.77 -11.75 5.05
C TYR A 428 2.33 -10.58 5.93
N LYS A 429 3.20 -10.09 6.84
CA LYS A 429 2.94 -8.94 7.72
C LYS A 429 3.62 -7.66 7.25
N LYS A 430 4.43 -7.71 6.19
CA LYS A 430 5.13 -6.53 5.70
C LYS A 430 4.15 -5.53 5.06
N PRO A 431 4.50 -4.23 5.06
CA PRO A 431 3.82 -3.24 4.25
C PRO A 431 3.71 -3.71 2.79
N ARG A 432 2.57 -3.46 2.18
CA ARG A 432 2.27 -3.75 0.78
C ARG A 432 1.89 -2.46 0.08
N PRO A 433 2.29 -2.29 -1.19
CA PRO A 433 1.80 -1.15 -1.94
C PRO A 433 0.32 -1.34 -2.29
N ASN A 434 -0.40 -0.24 -2.50
CA ASN A 434 -1.80 -0.28 -2.91
C ASN A 434 -2.10 0.86 -3.90
N ILE A 435 -3.29 0.83 -4.51
CA ILE A 435 -3.73 1.78 -5.53
C ILE A 435 -4.27 3.10 -4.95
N HIS A 436 -4.39 3.23 -3.63
CA HIS A 436 -5.00 4.39 -3.01
C HIS A 436 -3.98 5.46 -2.56
N TYR A 437 -2.76 5.43 -3.13
CA TYR A 437 -1.74 6.45 -2.95
C TYR A 437 -1.69 7.42 -4.12
N PHE A 438 -1.60 8.71 -3.80
CA PHE A 438 -1.56 9.80 -4.77
C PHE A 438 -0.38 10.72 -4.46
N LEU A 439 0.42 11.02 -5.46
CA LEU A 439 1.66 11.78 -5.38
C LEU A 439 1.49 13.18 -5.98
N ALA A 440 1.94 14.18 -5.24
CA ALA A 440 2.28 15.50 -5.73
C ALA A 440 3.80 15.64 -5.71
N GLU A 441 4.39 15.93 -6.87
CA GLU A 441 5.81 16.25 -6.99
C GLU A 441 5.98 17.77 -7.15
N PRO A 442 6.13 18.52 -6.04
CA PRO A 442 6.41 19.94 -6.10
C PRO A 442 7.85 20.21 -6.57
N ASP A 443 8.05 21.41 -7.12
CA ASP A 443 9.39 21.90 -7.40
C ASP A 443 10.22 22.06 -6.10
N GLN A 444 11.55 22.10 -6.23
CA GLN A 444 12.50 22.18 -5.11
C GLN A 444 12.36 23.45 -4.23
N TYR A 445 11.63 24.45 -4.70
CA TYR A 445 11.48 25.75 -4.06
C TYR A 445 10.05 26.03 -3.59
N ALA A 446 9.13 25.08 -3.78
CA ALA A 446 7.78 25.14 -3.27
C ALA A 446 7.81 25.41 -1.77
N LYS A 447 6.93 26.30 -1.32
CA LYS A 447 6.78 26.63 0.11
C LYS A 447 5.62 25.85 0.71
N THR A 448 4.58 25.65 -0.07
CA THR A 448 3.35 25.00 0.35
C THR A 448 2.82 24.09 -0.75
N VAL A 449 2.36 22.91 -0.33
CA VAL A 449 1.54 22.03 -1.15
C VAL A 449 0.18 21.92 -0.49
N THR A 450 -0.87 22.23 -1.23
CA THR A 450 -2.24 22.00 -0.78
C THR A 450 -2.79 20.78 -1.50
N VAL A 451 -3.22 19.77 -0.76
CA VAL A 451 -3.93 18.59 -1.28
C VAL A 451 -5.43 18.77 -1.06
N VAL A 452 -6.23 18.49 -2.09
CA VAL A 452 -7.69 18.51 -2.04
C VAL A 452 -8.22 17.16 -2.52
N VAL A 453 -8.83 16.41 -1.60
CA VAL A 453 -9.50 15.13 -1.90
C VAL A 453 -10.99 15.38 -1.96
N LYS A 454 -11.66 14.93 -3.02
CA LYS A 454 -13.12 15.00 -3.17
C LYS A 454 -13.67 13.61 -3.44
N ALA A 455 -14.61 13.16 -2.63
CA ALA A 455 -15.35 11.93 -2.87
C ALA A 455 -16.45 12.14 -3.91
N GLY A 456 -16.92 11.06 -4.54
CA GLY A 456 -17.99 11.11 -5.54
C GLY A 456 -19.34 11.59 -4.99
N ASP A 457 -19.54 11.52 -3.68
CA ASP A 457 -20.73 12.01 -2.97
C ASP A 457 -20.65 13.50 -2.58
N GLY A 458 -19.55 14.19 -2.92
CA GLY A 458 -19.34 15.60 -2.66
C GLY A 458 -18.65 15.94 -1.35
N ARG A 459 -18.32 14.97 -0.48
CA ARG A 459 -17.43 15.21 0.67
C ARG A 459 -16.05 15.66 0.18
N GLN A 460 -15.41 16.54 0.94
CA GLN A 460 -14.12 17.11 0.58
C GLN A 460 -13.22 17.26 1.80
N TRP A 461 -11.93 16.93 1.61
CA TRP A 461 -10.86 17.15 2.55
C TRP A 461 -9.82 18.09 1.93
N LYS A 462 -9.22 18.95 2.76
CA LYS A 462 -8.17 19.87 2.35
C LYS A 462 -7.03 19.84 3.36
N TYR A 463 -5.81 19.67 2.88
CA TYR A 463 -4.60 19.61 3.69
C TYR A 463 -3.57 20.58 3.13
N ASP A 464 -3.01 21.43 3.99
CA ASP A 464 -1.91 22.34 3.64
C ASP A 464 -0.61 21.79 4.27
N VAL A 465 0.37 21.48 3.44
CA VAL A 465 1.67 20.93 3.83
C VAL A 465 2.74 22.01 3.69
N ASP A 466 3.52 22.24 4.76
CA ASP A 466 4.66 23.15 4.73
C ASP A 466 5.91 22.42 4.22
N MET A 467 6.40 22.86 3.07
CA MET A 467 7.55 22.26 2.41
C MET A 467 8.90 22.68 3.03
N ARG A 468 8.91 23.57 4.03
CA ARG A 468 10.13 24.09 4.69
C ARG A 468 10.50 23.33 5.96
N GLY A 469 9.73 22.30 6.33
CA GLY A 469 9.90 21.57 7.59
C GLY A 469 10.85 20.37 7.53
N TYR A 470 11.36 20.01 6.34
CA TYR A 470 12.15 18.79 6.14
C TYR A 470 13.58 19.10 5.68
N VAL A 471 14.52 18.25 6.09
CA VAL A 471 15.93 18.30 5.65
C VAL A 471 16.10 17.54 4.34
N ASP A 472 16.64 18.18 3.31
CA ASP A 472 17.10 17.52 2.08
C ASP A 472 18.38 16.72 2.37
N VAL A 473 18.27 15.39 2.31
CA VAL A 473 19.39 14.48 2.53
C VAL A 473 20.17 14.30 1.24
N GLN A 474 21.43 14.76 1.23
CA GLN A 474 22.31 14.66 0.07
C GLN A 474 23.36 13.58 0.27
N ALA A 475 23.35 12.57 -0.60
CA ALA A 475 24.31 11.48 -0.56
C ALA A 475 25.64 11.94 -1.18
N HIS A 476 26.61 12.33 -0.33
CA HIS A 476 27.93 12.79 -0.75
C HIS A 476 28.63 11.70 -1.57
N ARG A 477 28.85 11.97 -2.87
CA ARG A 477 29.39 11.03 -3.86
C ARG A 477 28.60 9.72 -3.94
N GLY A 478 27.28 9.77 -3.75
CA GLY A 478 26.39 8.61 -3.66
C GLY A 478 26.45 7.85 -2.32
N GLY A 479 27.03 8.45 -1.27
CA GLY A 479 27.21 7.81 0.03
C GLY A 479 28.55 7.08 0.13
N ALA A 480 29.65 7.82 0.02
CA ALA A 480 31.01 7.29 0.00
C ALA A 480 31.40 6.45 1.25
N GLY A 481 30.67 6.62 2.35
CA GLY A 481 30.83 5.82 3.57
C GLY A 481 30.26 4.41 3.47
N LEU A 482 29.39 4.17 2.48
CA LEU A 482 28.64 2.92 2.27
C LEU A 482 29.12 2.17 1.02
N MET A 483 29.32 2.90 -0.09
CA MET A 483 29.65 2.36 -1.42
C MET A 483 30.87 3.08 -2.03
N PRO A 484 31.56 2.51 -3.05
CA PRO A 484 32.61 3.20 -3.78
C PRO A 484 32.17 4.60 -4.28
N GLU A 485 32.90 5.65 -3.91
CA GLU A 485 32.50 7.04 -4.19
C GLU A 485 32.32 7.34 -5.68
N ASN A 486 31.30 8.13 -6.04
CA ASN A 486 31.10 8.64 -7.41
C ASN A 486 30.93 7.54 -8.47
N THR A 487 30.28 6.43 -8.10
CA THR A 487 30.06 5.26 -8.98
C THR A 487 28.59 4.94 -9.19
N VAL A 488 28.28 4.11 -10.18
CA VAL A 488 26.94 3.60 -10.45
C VAL A 488 26.34 2.92 -9.22
N SER A 489 27.10 2.05 -8.54
CA SER A 489 26.60 1.36 -7.35
C SER A 489 26.34 2.28 -6.17
N SER A 490 27.12 3.35 -5.99
CA SER A 490 26.84 4.36 -4.96
C SER A 490 25.56 5.14 -5.24
N MET A 491 25.35 5.61 -6.46
CA MET A 491 24.13 6.34 -6.81
C MET A 491 22.90 5.46 -6.73
N LYS A 492 22.99 4.20 -7.19
CA LYS A 492 21.91 3.21 -7.03
C LYS A 492 21.56 3.00 -5.56
N ASN A 493 22.56 2.77 -4.70
CA ASN A 493 22.34 2.56 -3.27
C ASN A 493 21.71 3.80 -2.62
N ALA A 494 22.11 5.01 -3.01
CA ALA A 494 21.52 6.24 -2.51
C ALA A 494 20.03 6.36 -2.89
N LEU A 495 19.65 6.02 -4.13
CA LEU A 495 18.25 5.96 -4.56
C LEU A 495 17.46 4.90 -3.76
N ASP A 496 18.02 3.71 -3.58
CA ASP A 496 17.39 2.63 -2.81
C ASP A 496 17.18 3.01 -1.33
N LEU A 497 18.04 3.87 -0.77
CA LEU A 497 17.87 4.40 0.59
C LEU A 497 16.75 5.45 0.68
N GLY A 498 16.32 6.05 -0.44
CA GLY A 498 15.33 7.13 -0.46
C GLY A 498 15.92 8.50 -0.12
N VAL A 499 17.15 8.79 -0.58
CA VAL A 499 17.72 10.14 -0.43
C VAL A 499 17.02 11.13 -1.35
N ASN A 500 17.06 12.41 -0.99
CA ASN A 500 16.47 13.49 -1.78
C ASN A 500 17.36 13.87 -2.98
N THR A 501 18.68 13.97 -2.73
CA THR A 501 19.65 14.55 -3.67
C THR A 501 20.89 13.66 -3.79
N LEU A 502 21.33 13.46 -5.03
CA LEU A 502 22.60 12.83 -5.37
C LEU A 502 23.68 13.91 -5.51
N GLU A 503 24.73 13.83 -4.69
CA GLU A 503 25.86 14.74 -4.77
C GLU A 503 27.02 14.04 -5.50
N LEU A 504 27.68 14.72 -6.44
CA LEU A 504 28.78 14.17 -7.23
C LEU A 504 29.75 15.23 -7.73
N ASP A 505 30.97 14.79 -8.06
CA ASP A 505 32.08 15.65 -8.45
C ASP A 505 32.49 15.46 -9.92
N LEU A 506 32.81 16.54 -10.64
CA LEU A 506 33.22 16.48 -12.05
C LEU A 506 34.71 16.76 -12.27
N GLN A 507 35.28 16.07 -13.25
CA GLN A 507 36.61 16.24 -13.87
C GLN A 507 36.49 16.15 -15.40
N ILE A 508 37.58 16.41 -16.11
CA ILE A 508 37.65 16.27 -17.57
C ILE A 508 38.83 15.40 -17.97
N SER A 509 38.62 14.47 -18.90
CA SER A 509 39.66 13.63 -19.52
C SER A 509 40.40 14.35 -20.65
N ALA A 510 41.51 13.78 -21.13
CA ALA A 510 42.32 14.38 -22.19
C ALA A 510 41.60 14.49 -23.55
N ASP A 511 40.66 13.58 -23.81
CA ASP A 511 39.75 13.60 -24.98
C ASP A 511 38.48 14.43 -24.72
N GLY A 512 38.45 15.18 -23.61
CA GLY A 512 37.46 16.21 -23.34
C GLY A 512 36.11 15.70 -22.83
N GLN A 513 36.03 14.44 -22.38
CA GLN A 513 34.84 13.86 -21.75
C GLN A 513 34.73 14.32 -20.29
N VAL A 514 33.50 14.48 -19.81
CA VAL A 514 33.24 14.85 -18.41
C VAL A 514 33.15 13.59 -17.56
N VAL A 515 34.09 13.43 -16.64
CA VAL A 515 34.27 12.23 -15.81
C VAL A 515 33.84 12.53 -14.38
N VAL A 516 33.12 11.62 -13.74
CA VAL A 516 32.75 11.75 -12.34
C VAL A 516 33.91 11.32 -11.45
N SER A 517 34.50 12.26 -10.71
CA SER A 517 35.62 12.01 -9.80
C SER A 517 35.86 13.18 -8.87
N HIS A 518 36.07 12.88 -7.58
CA HIS A 518 36.43 13.90 -6.61
C HIS A 518 37.80 14.53 -6.90
N ASP A 519 38.80 13.69 -7.16
CA ASP A 519 40.18 14.10 -7.39
C ASP A 519 40.49 14.17 -8.89
N ALA A 520 41.36 15.11 -9.28
CA ALA A 520 41.84 15.27 -10.67
C ALA A 520 42.80 14.15 -11.13
N PHE A 521 43.09 13.17 -10.28
CA PHE A 521 44.03 12.07 -10.53
C PHE A 521 43.56 10.77 -9.89
N MET A 522 44.15 9.65 -10.31
CA MET A 522 43.89 8.33 -9.70
C MET A 522 44.43 8.28 -8.26
N HIS A 523 43.54 8.33 -7.27
CA HIS A 523 43.97 8.45 -5.88
C HIS A 523 44.45 7.10 -5.31
N SER A 524 45.63 7.12 -4.70
CA SER A 524 46.26 5.97 -4.04
C SER A 524 45.47 5.32 -2.89
N ARG A 525 44.36 5.93 -2.47
CA ARG A 525 43.52 5.40 -1.39
C ARG A 525 42.69 4.22 -1.88
N TYR A 526 42.25 4.26 -3.13
CA TYR A 526 41.26 3.32 -3.65
C TYR A 526 41.52 2.85 -5.08
N ALA A 527 42.38 3.53 -5.85
CA ALA A 527 42.61 3.17 -7.25
C ALA A 527 43.54 1.94 -7.39
N THR A 528 43.16 1.04 -8.30
CA THR A 528 43.92 -0.11 -8.78
C THR A 528 44.10 0.03 -10.28
N ARG A 529 45.33 -0.13 -10.75
CA ARG A 529 45.69 -0.01 -12.16
C ARG A 529 45.15 -1.19 -12.99
N PRO A 530 45.09 -1.06 -14.32
CA PRO A 530 44.63 -2.14 -15.20
C PRO A 530 45.43 -3.44 -15.10
N ASP A 531 46.70 -3.36 -14.67
CA ASP A 531 47.57 -4.52 -14.43
C ASP A 531 47.35 -5.19 -13.06
N GLY A 532 46.38 -4.70 -12.27
CA GLY A 532 46.07 -5.18 -10.93
C GLY A 532 46.92 -4.56 -9.81
N SER A 533 47.89 -3.71 -10.14
CA SER A 533 48.72 -3.06 -9.12
C SER A 533 47.99 -1.89 -8.45
N ALA A 534 48.13 -1.75 -7.14
CA ALA A 534 47.56 -0.61 -6.43
C ALA A 534 48.37 0.68 -6.72
N VAL A 535 47.68 1.80 -6.96
CA VAL A 535 48.31 3.12 -6.97
C VAL A 535 48.82 3.43 -5.57
N GLN A 536 50.11 3.76 -5.43
CA GLN A 536 50.78 4.03 -4.17
C GLN A 536 50.90 5.53 -3.88
N PRO A 537 50.94 5.97 -2.61
CA PRO A 537 51.07 7.38 -2.27
C PRO A 537 52.30 8.09 -2.85
N GLY A 538 53.39 7.36 -3.09
CA GLY A 538 54.64 7.89 -3.65
C GLY A 538 54.73 7.86 -5.18
N ASP A 539 53.73 7.30 -5.86
CA ASP A 539 53.74 7.22 -7.33
C ASP A 539 53.54 8.62 -7.95
N PRO A 540 54.09 8.87 -9.15
CA PRO A 540 53.75 10.05 -9.93
C PRO A 540 52.23 10.15 -10.11
N LYS A 541 51.69 11.38 -10.04
CA LYS A 541 50.26 11.60 -10.19
C LYS A 541 49.81 11.31 -11.63
N GLU A 542 48.90 10.36 -11.76
CA GLU A 542 48.22 9.99 -13.00
C GLU A 542 46.94 10.84 -13.14
N TYR A 543 47.05 11.97 -13.84
CA TYR A 543 45.97 12.96 -13.95
C TYR A 543 44.94 12.55 -15.01
N ILE A 544 43.66 12.69 -14.67
CA ILE A 544 42.53 12.37 -15.55
C ILE A 544 42.61 13.22 -16.83
N TYR A 545 42.93 14.51 -16.71
CA TYR A 545 43.06 15.43 -17.85
C TYR A 545 44.22 15.11 -18.80
N THR A 546 45.08 14.14 -18.46
CA THR A 546 46.19 13.69 -19.32
C THR A 546 45.94 12.30 -19.92
N MET A 547 44.78 11.70 -19.66
CA MET A 547 44.40 10.36 -20.13
C MET A 547 43.11 10.43 -20.95
N PRO A 548 43.01 9.77 -22.12
CA PRO A 548 41.71 9.58 -22.77
C PRO A 548 40.79 8.74 -21.87
N TYR A 549 39.47 8.92 -21.97
CA TYR A 549 38.53 8.30 -21.05
C TYR A 549 38.63 6.76 -21.03
N ASP A 550 38.83 6.13 -22.18
CA ASP A 550 39.02 4.68 -22.26
C ASP A 550 40.18 4.18 -21.36
N SER A 551 41.21 4.99 -21.14
CA SER A 551 42.29 4.65 -20.20
C SER A 551 41.91 4.91 -18.75
N VAL A 552 41.09 5.93 -18.49
CA VAL A 552 40.56 6.25 -17.14
C VAL A 552 39.64 5.12 -16.68
N ALA A 553 38.74 4.63 -17.54
CA ALA A 553 37.75 3.60 -17.24
C ALA A 553 38.36 2.22 -16.93
N MET A 554 39.62 1.99 -17.30
CA MET A 554 40.32 0.72 -17.03
C MET A 554 40.82 0.59 -15.58
N TYR A 555 40.77 1.67 -14.79
CA TYR A 555 41.16 1.62 -13.38
C TYR A 555 39.98 1.13 -12.55
N ASP A 556 40.24 0.16 -11.68
CA ASP A 556 39.28 -0.16 -10.64
C ASP A 556 39.40 0.85 -9.49
N THR A 557 38.27 1.33 -9.01
CA THR A 557 38.17 2.32 -7.93
C THR A 557 37.27 1.86 -6.78
N GLY A 558 36.84 0.60 -6.77
CA GLY A 558 35.84 0.10 -5.85
C GLY A 558 36.25 -1.11 -5.00
N ILE A 559 37.18 -1.96 -5.46
CA ILE A 559 37.54 -3.21 -4.77
C ILE A 559 38.43 -3.02 -3.54
N ARG A 560 39.09 -1.86 -3.42
CA ARG A 560 40.04 -1.62 -2.32
C ARG A 560 39.30 -1.26 -1.04
N GLU A 561 39.73 -1.90 0.06
CA GLU A 561 39.28 -1.55 1.40
C GLU A 561 39.61 -0.09 1.71
N SER A 562 38.67 0.62 2.35
CA SER A 562 38.84 2.00 2.74
C SER A 562 39.31 2.10 4.20
N THR A 563 40.41 2.82 4.43
CA THR A 563 40.84 3.20 5.78
C THR A 563 40.12 4.43 6.30
N VAL A 564 39.53 5.24 5.42
CA VAL A 564 38.76 6.45 5.76
C VAL A 564 37.32 6.08 6.13
N TRP A 565 36.77 5.08 5.44
CA TRP A 565 35.41 4.55 5.68
C TRP A 565 35.47 3.04 5.92
N PRO A 566 35.89 2.61 7.12
CA PRO A 566 35.88 1.20 7.47
C PRO A 566 34.48 0.59 7.27
N GLY A 567 34.40 -0.55 6.58
CA GLY A 567 33.15 -1.25 6.31
C GLY A 567 32.40 -0.82 5.04
N LYS A 568 32.89 0.18 4.28
CA LYS A 568 32.40 0.47 2.91
C LYS A 568 32.44 -0.80 2.07
N ALA A 569 31.40 -1.04 1.28
CA ALA A 569 31.36 -2.17 0.35
C ALA A 569 32.54 -2.12 -0.65
N CYS A 570 33.09 -3.30 -0.94
CA CYS A 570 34.16 -3.49 -1.91
C CYS A 570 33.58 -4.21 -3.12
N VAL A 571 33.21 -3.44 -4.14
CA VAL A 571 32.62 -3.96 -5.39
C VAL A 571 33.41 -3.40 -6.58
N PRO A 572 33.64 -4.18 -7.64
CA PRO A 572 34.36 -3.68 -8.82
C PRO A 572 33.63 -2.50 -9.47
N GLU A 573 34.34 -1.40 -9.67
CA GLU A 573 33.80 -0.14 -10.18
C GLU A 573 34.88 0.67 -10.88
N HIS A 574 34.47 1.52 -11.82
CA HIS A 574 35.33 2.50 -12.48
C HIS A 574 34.78 3.92 -12.31
N LYS A 575 35.55 4.94 -12.71
CA LYS A 575 35.07 6.33 -12.75
C LYS A 575 34.15 6.50 -13.97
N PRO A 576 32.85 6.73 -13.80
CA PRO A 576 31.91 6.81 -14.93
C PRO A 576 32.00 8.16 -15.63
N LEU A 577 31.45 8.25 -16.85
CA LEU A 577 31.08 9.52 -17.45
C LEU A 577 29.88 10.12 -16.71
N ALA A 578 29.85 11.45 -16.59
CA ALA A 578 28.70 12.14 -15.99
C ALA A 578 27.42 11.93 -16.81
N ASP A 579 27.56 11.85 -18.13
CA ASP A 579 26.49 11.59 -19.09
C ASP A 579 25.76 10.27 -18.76
N ASP A 580 26.54 9.18 -18.70
CA ASP A 580 26.06 7.82 -18.43
C ASP A 580 25.50 7.67 -17.02
N LEU A 581 26.15 8.28 -16.02
CA LEU A 581 25.72 8.15 -14.63
C LEU A 581 24.37 8.86 -14.38
N ILE A 582 24.18 10.05 -14.94
CA ILE A 582 22.90 10.76 -14.85
C ILE A 582 21.81 9.95 -15.55
N ASP A 583 22.05 9.47 -16.78
CA ASP A 583 21.05 8.67 -17.51
C ASP A 583 20.71 7.38 -16.76
N PHE A 584 21.70 6.71 -16.17
CA PHE A 584 21.48 5.55 -15.32
C PHE A 584 20.55 5.87 -14.16
N THR A 585 20.83 6.93 -13.39
CA THR A 585 20.04 7.29 -12.21
C THR A 585 18.61 7.71 -12.55
N GLU A 586 18.42 8.49 -13.61
CA GLU A 586 17.10 8.89 -14.11
C GLU A 586 16.28 7.68 -14.60
N ASN A 587 16.92 6.75 -15.32
CA ASN A 587 16.24 5.54 -15.80
C ASN A 587 15.92 4.58 -14.64
N TYR A 588 16.85 4.41 -13.71
CA TYR A 588 16.64 3.56 -12.55
C TYR A 588 15.45 4.04 -11.70
N ALA A 589 15.37 5.33 -11.40
CA ALA A 589 14.25 5.90 -10.66
C ALA A 589 12.91 5.65 -11.37
N ARG A 590 12.85 5.90 -12.70
CA ARG A 590 11.65 5.67 -13.50
C ARG A 590 11.21 4.21 -13.54
N GLU A 591 12.14 3.29 -13.75
CA GLU A 591 11.86 1.85 -13.83
C GLU A 591 11.39 1.26 -12.50
N HIS A 592 11.75 1.90 -11.38
CA HIS A 592 11.38 1.45 -10.03
C HIS A 592 10.24 2.28 -9.42
N GLY A 593 9.60 3.17 -10.18
CA GLY A 593 8.47 3.98 -9.71
C GLY A 593 8.85 4.92 -8.57
N MET A 594 10.04 5.51 -8.62
CA MET A 594 10.53 6.50 -7.64
C MET A 594 10.36 7.91 -8.20
N THR A 595 10.28 8.93 -7.33
CA THR A 595 10.45 10.32 -7.78
C THR A 595 11.82 10.51 -8.41
N MET A 596 11.90 11.36 -9.43
CA MET A 596 13.19 11.70 -10.04
C MET A 596 14.12 12.37 -9.01
N PRO A 597 15.41 11.97 -8.94
CA PRO A 597 16.34 12.51 -7.96
C PRO A 597 16.66 13.98 -8.22
N ARG A 598 17.08 14.68 -7.17
CA ARG A 598 17.78 15.97 -7.29
C ARG A 598 19.28 15.75 -7.42
N TYR A 599 19.98 16.75 -7.93
CA TYR A 599 21.42 16.70 -8.13
C TYR A 599 22.10 17.94 -7.55
N ASN A 600 23.17 17.73 -6.81
CA ASN A 600 24.10 18.78 -6.39
C ASN A 600 25.50 18.45 -6.92
N ILE A 601 25.94 19.14 -7.97
CA ILE A 601 27.08 18.70 -8.78
C ILE A 601 28.24 19.69 -8.64
N GLU A 602 29.39 19.20 -8.16
CA GLU A 602 30.58 20.04 -7.99
C GLU A 602 31.44 20.09 -9.26
N ILE A 603 31.74 21.32 -9.73
CA ILE A 603 32.81 21.54 -10.70
C ILE A 603 34.12 21.81 -9.95
N LYS A 604 35.04 20.83 -9.99
CA LYS A 604 36.32 20.80 -9.23
C LYS A 604 37.41 21.71 -9.79
N SER A 605 37.04 22.82 -10.41
CA SER A 605 37.99 23.85 -10.81
C SER A 605 38.70 24.45 -9.60
N LYS A 606 39.97 24.85 -9.78
CA LYS A 606 40.74 25.53 -8.74
C LYS A 606 41.92 26.30 -9.34
N VAL A 607 42.28 27.38 -8.65
CA VAL A 607 43.52 28.13 -8.93
C VAL A 607 44.73 27.23 -8.64
N GLY A 608 45.64 27.09 -9.60
CA GLY A 608 46.91 26.42 -9.35
C GLY A 608 47.93 26.54 -10.47
N LYS A 609 49.21 26.32 -10.14
CA LYS A 609 50.34 26.43 -11.08
C LYS A 609 50.27 25.44 -12.26
N THR A 610 49.42 24.43 -12.16
CA THR A 610 49.21 23.38 -13.16
C THR A 610 47.80 23.40 -13.75
N GLU A 611 47.03 24.47 -13.54
CA GLU A 611 45.81 24.76 -14.29
C GLU A 611 46.14 24.90 -15.79
N GLY A 612 45.31 24.32 -16.65
CA GLY A 612 45.57 24.15 -18.08
C GLY A 612 46.61 23.07 -18.42
N LYS A 613 47.06 22.27 -17.44
CA LYS A 613 48.02 21.16 -17.65
C LYS A 613 47.55 19.84 -17.02
N ASN A 614 47.22 19.89 -15.73
CA ASN A 614 46.80 18.72 -14.95
C ASN A 614 45.28 18.66 -14.75
N TRP A 615 44.61 19.78 -14.95
CA TRP A 615 43.17 19.97 -15.08
C TRP A 615 42.95 21.18 -16.01
N PRO A 616 41.77 21.34 -16.62
CA PRO A 616 41.51 22.43 -17.56
C PRO A 616 41.54 23.80 -16.88
N GLU A 617 41.64 24.85 -17.70
CA GLU A 617 41.38 26.22 -17.24
C GLU A 617 39.89 26.36 -16.89
N TYR A 618 39.56 27.17 -15.88
CA TYR A 618 38.21 27.16 -15.30
C TYR A 618 37.09 27.52 -16.27
N HIS A 619 37.30 28.35 -17.30
CA HIS A 619 36.27 28.65 -18.30
C HIS A 619 35.96 27.42 -19.16
N GLU A 620 37.01 26.75 -19.66
CA GLU A 620 36.86 25.51 -20.44
C GLU A 620 36.18 24.42 -19.61
N PHE A 621 36.58 24.30 -18.34
CA PHE A 621 36.02 23.32 -17.43
C PHE A 621 34.53 23.57 -17.19
N VAL A 622 34.18 24.81 -16.82
CA VAL A 622 32.79 25.22 -16.60
C VAL A 622 31.96 24.99 -17.85
N ASP A 623 32.41 25.45 -19.01
CA ASP A 623 31.63 25.37 -20.26
C ASP A 623 31.31 23.92 -20.62
N LYS A 624 32.31 23.04 -20.62
CA LYS A 624 32.12 21.61 -20.92
C LYS A 624 31.16 20.92 -19.95
N CYS A 625 31.30 21.18 -18.66
CA CYS A 625 30.43 20.58 -17.65
C CYS A 625 29.00 21.12 -17.76
N VAL A 626 28.82 22.44 -17.82
CA VAL A 626 27.49 23.07 -17.85
C VAL A 626 26.74 22.73 -19.14
N GLU A 627 27.41 22.70 -20.30
CA GLU A 627 26.77 22.29 -21.55
C GLU A 627 26.20 20.87 -21.46
N LEU A 628 26.96 19.92 -20.91
CA LEU A 628 26.47 18.56 -20.65
C LEU A 628 25.29 18.58 -19.66
N LEU A 629 25.43 19.26 -18.52
CA LEU A 629 24.39 19.26 -17.47
C LEU A 629 23.07 19.89 -17.96
N LEU A 630 23.14 20.97 -18.75
CA LEU A 630 21.96 21.58 -19.36
C LEU A 630 21.33 20.66 -20.41
N SER A 631 22.12 19.87 -21.15
CA SER A 631 21.58 18.91 -22.12
C SER A 631 20.71 17.82 -21.47
N LYS A 632 20.88 17.55 -20.18
CA LYS A 632 20.08 16.59 -19.40
C LYS A 632 18.69 17.07 -19.01
N ASN A 633 18.38 18.37 -19.19
CA ASN A 633 17.06 18.96 -18.92
C ASN A 633 16.54 18.69 -17.49
N LEU A 634 17.43 18.72 -16.50
CA LEU A 634 17.10 18.43 -15.09
C LEU A 634 16.23 19.52 -14.43
N GLY A 635 16.16 20.71 -15.01
CA GLY A 635 15.33 21.80 -14.51
C GLY A 635 15.77 22.31 -13.13
N ASP A 636 14.80 22.49 -12.24
CA ASP A 636 14.99 22.96 -10.86
C ASP A 636 15.65 21.93 -9.93
N ARG A 637 15.77 20.67 -10.39
CA ARG A 637 16.45 19.58 -9.68
C ARG A 637 17.97 19.68 -9.73
N LEU A 638 18.53 20.56 -10.57
CA LEU A 638 19.98 20.73 -10.70
C LEU A 638 20.48 21.93 -9.89
N VAL A 639 21.41 21.66 -8.99
CA VAL A 639 22.27 22.66 -8.33
C VAL A 639 23.71 22.40 -8.74
N VAL A 640 24.44 23.46 -9.08
CA VAL A 640 25.88 23.39 -9.38
C VAL A 640 26.65 24.07 -8.26
N GLN A 641 27.64 23.38 -7.71
CA GLN A 641 28.43 23.86 -6.58
C GLN A 641 29.92 24.00 -6.93
N SER A 642 30.60 24.92 -6.26
CA SER A 642 32.06 25.05 -6.37
C SER A 642 32.66 25.84 -5.21
N PHE A 643 33.93 25.57 -4.91
CA PHE A 643 34.78 26.44 -4.07
C PHE A 643 35.39 27.61 -4.85
N ASP A 644 35.54 27.46 -6.18
CA ASP A 644 36.23 28.44 -7.00
C ASP A 644 35.28 29.60 -7.34
N VAL A 645 35.46 30.72 -6.66
CA VAL A 645 34.66 31.94 -6.88
C VAL A 645 34.75 32.46 -8.32
N ARG A 646 35.85 32.19 -9.03
CA ARG A 646 35.99 32.53 -10.46
C ARG A 646 34.97 31.76 -11.30
N ALA A 647 34.83 30.47 -11.02
CA ALA A 647 33.87 29.61 -11.70
C ALA A 647 32.43 30.00 -11.35
N LEU A 648 32.13 30.31 -10.08
CA LEU A 648 30.80 30.76 -9.66
C LEU A 648 30.39 32.08 -10.34
N ASN A 649 31.25 33.10 -10.33
CA ASN A 649 30.95 34.38 -11.00
C ASN A 649 30.80 34.20 -12.52
N TYR A 650 31.63 33.37 -13.14
CA TYR A 650 31.52 33.06 -14.56
C TYR A 650 30.24 32.30 -14.90
N MET A 651 29.86 31.29 -14.11
CA MET A 651 28.59 30.57 -14.26
C MET A 651 27.40 31.51 -14.10
N HIS A 652 27.40 32.37 -13.09
CA HIS A 652 26.32 33.34 -12.88
C HIS A 652 26.15 34.28 -14.08
N GLN A 653 27.27 34.77 -14.64
CA GLN A 653 27.26 35.68 -15.78
C GLN A 653 26.81 35.00 -17.08
N LYS A 654 27.33 33.81 -17.38
CA LYS A 654 27.13 33.13 -18.67
C LYS A 654 25.91 32.21 -18.69
N TYR A 655 25.59 31.58 -17.56
CA TYR A 655 24.53 30.59 -17.40
C TYR A 655 23.57 30.99 -16.25
N PRO A 656 22.89 32.14 -16.35
CA PRO A 656 22.08 32.70 -15.25
C PRO A 656 20.87 31.83 -14.87
N GLN A 657 20.52 30.82 -15.67
CA GLN A 657 19.50 29.83 -15.34
C GLN A 657 19.94 28.80 -14.29
N LEU A 658 21.24 28.67 -14.02
CA LEU A 658 21.74 27.73 -13.03
C LEU A 658 21.42 28.19 -11.61
N ILE A 659 21.06 27.24 -10.77
CA ILE A 659 21.08 27.41 -9.33
C ILE A 659 22.50 27.12 -8.86
N LEU A 660 23.09 28.08 -8.15
CA LEU A 660 24.48 27.99 -7.72
C LEU A 660 24.56 27.84 -6.20
N SER A 661 25.42 26.91 -5.76
CA SER A 661 25.81 26.74 -4.36
C SER A 661 27.27 27.14 -4.15
N TYR A 662 27.51 28.02 -3.17
CA TYR A 662 28.86 28.40 -2.79
C TYR A 662 29.40 27.49 -1.68
N LEU A 663 30.41 26.67 -2.01
CA LEU A 663 31.12 25.85 -1.04
C LEU A 663 32.14 26.67 -0.25
N VAL A 664 32.05 26.63 1.08
CA VAL A 664 32.95 27.37 1.99
C VAL A 664 33.73 26.39 2.86
N ALA A 665 35.06 26.48 2.80
CA ALA A 665 35.95 25.55 3.48
C ALA A 665 36.01 25.79 5.00
N GLU A 666 36.43 24.77 5.76
CA GLU A 666 36.51 24.84 7.23
C GLU A 666 37.31 26.05 7.76
N LYS A 667 38.39 26.42 7.05
CA LYS A 667 39.27 27.54 7.40
C LYS A 667 38.61 28.92 7.23
N ASP A 668 37.56 29.03 6.42
CA ASP A 668 36.93 30.29 6.06
C ASP A 668 35.75 30.55 7.01
N LYS A 669 35.94 31.48 7.95
CA LYS A 669 34.98 31.75 9.05
C LYS A 669 34.23 33.08 8.93
N ASP A 670 34.74 34.01 8.13
CA ASP A 670 34.18 35.35 8.01
C ASP A 670 33.19 35.43 6.84
N PHE A 671 31.90 35.44 7.18
CA PHE A 671 30.80 35.49 6.22
C PHE A 671 30.88 36.67 5.25
N GLU A 672 31.14 37.88 5.73
CA GLU A 672 31.18 39.04 4.84
C GLU A 672 32.41 38.99 3.94
N ALA A 673 33.55 38.48 4.44
CA ALA A 673 34.77 38.36 3.66
C ALA A 673 34.61 37.43 2.45
N TYR A 674 34.11 36.20 2.64
CA TYR A 674 33.96 35.27 1.51
C TYR A 674 32.77 35.64 0.61
N MET A 675 31.69 36.20 1.16
CA MET A 675 30.57 36.66 0.33
C MET A 675 30.95 37.85 -0.55
N SER A 676 31.91 38.68 -0.12
CA SER A 676 32.42 39.80 -0.94
C SER A 676 33.21 39.37 -2.17
N LEU A 677 33.57 38.08 -2.29
CA LEU A 677 34.25 37.53 -3.45
C LEU A 677 33.28 37.20 -4.61
N LEU A 678 31.98 37.13 -4.32
CA LEU A 678 30.94 36.88 -5.31
C LEU A 678 30.31 38.21 -5.75
N ASP A 679 30.04 38.30 -7.05
CA ASP A 679 29.36 39.47 -7.63
C ASP A 679 27.82 39.37 -7.53
N PHE A 680 27.33 38.32 -6.86
CA PHE A 680 25.92 37.97 -6.71
C PHE A 680 25.68 37.26 -5.37
N THR A 681 24.41 37.11 -4.98
CA THR A 681 24.03 36.24 -3.86
C THR A 681 23.66 34.86 -4.42
N PRO A 682 24.42 33.79 -4.10
CA PRO A 682 24.09 32.43 -4.54
C PRO A 682 22.80 31.98 -3.87
N GLN A 683 22.06 31.08 -4.51
CA GLN A 683 20.84 30.55 -3.92
C GLN A 683 21.15 29.66 -2.71
N TRP A 684 22.29 28.98 -2.73
CA TRP A 684 22.70 28.03 -1.70
C TRP A 684 24.08 28.42 -1.15
N LEU A 685 24.24 28.29 0.16
CA LEU A 685 25.51 28.40 0.86
C LEU A 685 25.82 27.05 1.50
N SER A 686 26.95 26.46 1.13
CA SER A 686 27.39 25.14 1.60
C SER A 686 28.66 25.26 2.45
N PRO A 687 28.55 25.62 3.74
CA PRO A 687 29.69 25.71 4.63
C PRO A 687 30.16 24.34 5.13
N HIS A 688 31.42 24.25 5.54
CA HIS A 688 31.85 23.09 6.33
C HIS A 688 31.00 22.97 7.62
N TYR A 689 30.58 21.75 8.00
CA TYR A 689 29.60 21.52 9.06
C TYR A 689 30.03 22.08 10.43
N THR A 690 31.35 22.12 10.71
CA THR A 690 31.90 22.70 11.95
C THR A 690 31.76 24.22 12.03
N ASN A 691 31.53 24.89 10.90
CA ASN A 691 31.34 26.34 10.81
C ASN A 691 29.86 26.72 10.90
N THR A 692 28.95 25.74 10.89
CA THR A 692 27.52 26.00 10.80
C THR A 692 26.93 26.18 12.18
N ASP A 693 26.54 27.41 12.50
CA ASP A 693 25.86 27.80 13.73
C ASP A 693 24.62 28.67 13.43
N ALA A 694 23.89 29.04 14.47
CA ALA A 694 22.65 29.80 14.34
C ALA A 694 22.86 31.21 13.75
N ASP A 695 24.02 31.85 13.98
CA ASP A 695 24.32 33.18 13.44
C ASP A 695 24.57 33.10 11.93
N LEU A 696 25.38 32.14 11.49
CA LEU A 696 25.61 31.89 10.07
C LEU A 696 24.30 31.55 9.35
N CYS A 697 23.48 30.66 9.95
CA CYS A 697 22.20 30.30 9.35
C CYS A 697 21.30 31.51 9.18
N LYS A 698 21.18 32.34 10.23
CA LYS A 698 20.39 33.57 10.17
C LYS A 698 20.90 34.51 9.08
N LYS A 699 22.21 34.77 9.00
CA LYS A 699 22.80 35.65 7.98
C LYS A 699 22.51 35.18 6.57
N ALA A 700 22.55 33.88 6.33
CA ALA A 700 22.24 33.30 5.03
C ALA A 700 20.75 33.43 4.68
N TRP A 701 19.86 33.07 5.61
CA TRP A 701 18.41 33.18 5.40
C TRP A 701 17.94 34.63 5.25
N ASP A 702 18.54 35.60 5.94
CA ASP A 702 18.27 37.03 5.77
C ASP A 702 18.59 37.50 4.33
N LYS A 703 19.49 36.80 3.63
CA LYS A 703 19.81 37.01 2.21
C LYS A 703 19.02 36.09 1.26
N GLY A 704 18.11 35.26 1.77
CA GLY A 704 17.30 34.32 0.98
C GLY A 704 18.04 33.08 0.51
N MET A 705 19.18 32.73 1.12
CA MET A 705 19.96 31.55 0.76
C MET A 705 19.52 30.31 1.56
N LYS A 706 19.59 29.12 0.95
CA LYS A 706 19.54 27.84 1.68
C LYS A 706 20.90 27.54 2.33
N ILE A 707 20.90 26.90 3.50
CA ILE A 707 22.09 26.42 4.20
C ILE A 707 22.25 24.92 4.02
N VAL A 708 23.37 24.50 3.42
CA VAL A 708 23.63 23.11 3.00
C VAL A 708 25.01 22.64 3.48
N PRO A 709 25.19 22.41 4.79
CA PRO A 709 26.46 22.01 5.38
C PRO A 709 27.02 20.67 4.86
N TRP A 710 28.35 20.58 4.78
CA TRP A 710 29.09 19.36 4.39
C TRP A 710 30.37 19.16 5.24
N THR A 711 30.94 17.96 5.38
CA THR A 711 30.27 16.66 5.29
C THR A 711 30.01 16.19 6.71
N ALA A 712 28.74 16.05 7.10
CA ALA A 712 28.37 15.68 8.47
C ALA A 712 28.06 14.18 8.55
N ASP A 713 28.91 13.42 9.24
CA ASP A 713 28.84 11.94 9.26
C ASP A 713 28.47 11.35 10.62
N LYS A 714 28.71 12.10 11.70
CA LYS A 714 28.51 11.64 13.07
C LYS A 714 27.09 11.95 13.52
N PRO A 715 26.38 11.02 14.20
CA PRO A 715 25.02 11.23 14.66
C PRO A 715 24.84 12.53 15.47
N GLU A 716 25.78 12.89 16.34
CA GLU A 716 25.74 14.10 17.15
C GLU A 716 25.83 15.39 16.31
N ASP A 717 26.63 15.38 15.26
CA ASP A 717 26.77 16.52 14.35
C ASP A 717 25.54 16.65 13.45
N ILE A 718 25.02 15.52 12.95
CA ILE A 718 23.78 15.48 12.17
C ILE A 718 22.62 16.01 13.01
N GLN A 719 22.44 15.53 14.24
CA GLN A 719 21.38 16.01 15.14
C GLN A 719 21.52 17.51 15.41
N ARG A 720 22.74 18.01 15.66
CA ARG A 720 22.98 19.44 15.85
C ARG A 720 22.54 20.26 14.63
N LEU A 721 22.82 19.80 13.42
CA LEU A 721 22.39 20.49 12.20
C LEU A 721 20.87 20.45 12.01
N VAL A 722 20.22 19.32 12.33
CA VAL A 722 18.76 19.21 12.37
C VAL A 722 18.14 20.19 13.36
N ASP A 723 18.72 20.31 14.55
CA ASP A 723 18.27 21.25 15.60
C ASP A 723 18.44 22.72 15.17
N LEU A 724 19.46 23.00 14.35
CA LEU A 724 19.67 24.31 13.70
C LEU A 724 18.69 24.57 12.56
N LYS A 725 17.90 23.57 12.13
CA LYS A 725 16.94 23.66 11.01
C LYS A 725 17.59 24.04 9.68
N VAL A 726 18.78 23.49 9.40
CA VAL A 726 19.41 23.65 8.09
C VAL A 726 18.53 23.05 6.99
N ASP A 727 18.64 23.60 5.77
CA ASP A 727 17.80 23.19 4.65
C ASP A 727 18.18 21.81 4.09
N ALA A 728 19.47 21.47 4.13
CA ALA A 728 19.99 20.19 3.63
C ALA A 728 21.24 19.74 4.40
N ILE A 729 21.57 18.44 4.33
CA ILE A 729 22.80 17.89 4.91
C ILE A 729 23.49 17.01 3.88
N ILE A 730 24.75 17.32 3.57
CA ILE A 730 25.63 16.48 2.75
C ILE A 730 26.38 15.51 3.67
N SER A 731 26.24 14.20 3.44
CA SER A 731 26.83 13.16 4.29
C SER A 731 27.41 11.99 3.50
N ASN A 732 28.52 11.41 3.96
CA ASN A 732 29.02 10.12 3.47
C ASN A 732 28.13 8.95 3.92
N TYR A 733 27.35 9.17 4.98
CA TYR A 733 26.45 8.18 5.60
C TYR A 733 25.00 8.69 5.56
N PRO A 734 24.40 8.78 4.36
CA PRO A 734 23.02 9.26 4.22
C PRO A 734 22.01 8.40 5.00
N ASP A 735 22.29 7.11 5.19
CA ASP A 735 21.54 6.19 6.05
C ASP A 735 21.42 6.70 7.49
N ARG A 736 22.46 7.33 8.03
CA ARG A 736 22.42 7.91 9.39
C ARG A 736 21.57 9.17 9.44
N VAL A 737 21.62 9.98 8.39
CA VAL A 737 20.79 11.20 8.30
C VAL A 737 19.32 10.79 8.20
N LEU A 738 18.98 9.86 7.29
CA LEU A 738 17.64 9.30 7.14
C LEU A 738 17.12 8.70 8.45
N LYS A 739 17.93 7.91 9.15
CA LYS A 739 17.54 7.36 10.44
C LYS A 739 17.20 8.43 11.48
N ILE A 740 17.97 9.52 11.53
CA ILE A 740 17.74 10.62 12.48
C ILE A 740 16.50 11.43 12.08
N THR A 741 16.33 11.72 10.78
CA THR A 741 15.26 12.62 10.32
C THR A 741 13.94 11.92 10.03
N ARG A 742 13.96 10.62 9.69
CA ARG A 742 12.83 9.82 9.16
C ARG A 742 12.54 8.57 9.97
N GLY A 743 13.54 8.02 10.67
CA GLY A 743 13.39 6.87 11.57
C GLY A 743 13.59 5.50 10.93
N PHE A 744 14.12 5.42 9.71
CA PHE A 744 14.45 4.18 9.02
C PHE A 744 15.86 4.21 8.44
#